data_AF-A0A9P6Q4S3-F1
#
_entry.id   AF-A0A9P6Q4S3-F1
#
_cell.length_a   1.000
_cell.length_b   1.000
_cell.length_c   1.000
_cell.angle_alpha   90.00
_cell.angle_beta   90.00
_cell.angle_gamma   90.00
#
_symmetry.space_group_name_H-M   'P 1'
#
loop_
_entity.id
_entity.type
_entity.pdbx_description
1 polymer ?
#
loop_
_entity_poly.entity_id
_entity_poly.type
_entity_poly.pdbx_seq_one_letter_code
_entity_poly.pdbx_strand_id
1 'polypeptide(L)'
;MDTSVAVPTEPVLASSPIEGAMMDETAVAVVVDSPTFLSGKVSPLSTPSASHPSNRATDPRRQQQRQPEPHSTRGPSAASKRQVEEHTDGNEDGEEDMVRPLYDLVKRRLPPTYHDAFTFVLKLGMEPVEESTSNVYDAYKVSQGNTASSSGANSQEKILIEAATLSGLGVGLNHYLKHVCQVEMTWSGDRFVALPPKPPMVPIATAEPSVAGGGEDKGGQRVLSGSSFVQWRYYMNVVTFGYSFAFWDWKRWEKELDWMMLNGVNMGLAMVGQEQVLRQFYLDLGLTEQEILGTFLAGPAFTPWQRMGNLQGSWGHDATRIQQDEEIRFKRRWYSTQWALQQRIVDRMRAFNITAVLPSFNGFVPQAMVAKYPQTKFEKASIWANMPEKYTRNTYVPSTDPLFTVLSQRFIELQKKMYNGFTSHYYLLDLYNELDPPCEALDCFTDVTHGVMKALKTADPEAIWVMQGWFLVNRGYWENPKMEAFFKGIKQFNGGQDVFVFDLYSDVAPLWNETQGYYGLPWGWSMLNNFGGSQGLYGTLPTLLTEPFEGYRHEAKSMRGMGITMEGINNNEYLYQLVLDLAWHRADKQAQKPINGAAHLNAFLVRRYGAERATPAVLQAWKKLAQTVWDCRTGQMSQSKTFLDQTPKLEMEHFGFMGTKMWYDRKMVVEAWGLLIGSTLRGQQEQQQPPPPSSSILFTSSSFSSFRYDLVDVTREVLLGIVLPALHAEIVRVYRSDTARLRTVSYKLLQVLDDTDRILGTHSLFMLGPWLDAARARAMDPVVAGTVVPPLSNQRGYEDYLEYNARNQITWWGPQGQVALQDYASKQWGGLIKTFYIERWELFVTHLQWASNSGDVFDEEAYLKASLERETAWQKQTLLGQGGRITVEERGDTVRVAQEIWRRWGPMAKKIANGEDIL
;
A
#
# COMPACT_ATOMS: atom_id res chain seq x y z
N MET A 1 38.67 -23.28 45.09
CA MET A 1 39.82 -22.52 45.56
C MET A 1 40.36 -21.77 44.36
N ASP A 2 40.38 -20.44 44.51
CA ASP A 2 41.20 -19.45 43.82
C ASP A 2 41.11 -19.29 42.29
N THR A 3 41.01 -18.10 41.71
CA THR A 3 40.60 -16.73 42.10
C THR A 3 40.54 -15.95 40.77
N SER A 4 39.52 -15.13 40.58
CA SER A 4 39.52 -14.02 39.61
C SER A 4 40.37 -12.86 40.17
N VAL A 5 40.98 -11.96 39.38
CA VAL A 5 40.43 -10.66 38.93
C VAL A 5 41.53 -9.83 38.19
N ALA A 6 41.08 -8.97 37.23
CA ALA A 6 41.64 -7.68 36.70
C ALA A 6 42.34 -7.60 35.32
N VAL A 7 41.57 -7.26 34.24
CA VAL A 7 41.36 -5.93 33.54
C VAL A 7 42.59 -4.99 33.35
N PRO A 8 42.71 -4.07 32.32
CA PRO A 8 41.88 -3.67 31.14
C PRO A 8 42.64 -3.54 29.78
N THR A 9 41.93 -3.34 28.65
CA THR A 9 42.13 -2.19 27.71
C THR A 9 41.14 -2.19 26.53
N GLU A 10 40.79 -0.99 26.10
CA GLU A 10 39.78 -0.55 25.12
C GLU A 10 40.16 -0.77 23.62
N PRO A 11 39.25 -0.50 22.65
CA PRO A 11 39.16 -1.19 21.38
C PRO A 11 39.95 -0.54 20.23
N VAL A 12 40.35 -1.35 19.25
CA VAL A 12 40.88 -0.87 17.98
C VAL A 12 39.95 -1.31 16.84
N LEU A 13 39.47 -0.29 16.12
CA LEU A 13 38.81 -0.35 14.82
C LEU A 13 39.65 -1.15 13.80
N ALA A 14 39.04 -2.13 13.14
CA ALA A 14 39.53 -2.63 11.87
C ALA A 14 38.35 -3.07 10.99
N SER A 15 38.10 -2.24 9.98
CA SER A 15 37.35 -2.54 8.76
C SER A 15 38.04 -3.67 7.97
N SER A 16 37.28 -4.70 7.58
CA SER A 16 37.63 -5.56 6.44
C SER A 16 36.33 -6.03 5.76
N PRO A 17 36.28 -6.05 4.41
CA PRO A 17 35.09 -6.43 3.66
C PRO A 17 34.95 -7.96 3.64
N ILE A 18 33.72 -8.46 3.72
CA ILE A 18 33.40 -9.86 3.48
C ILE A 18 32.76 -9.94 2.09
N GLU A 19 33.55 -10.41 1.13
CA GLU A 19 33.07 -10.97 -0.13
C GLU A 19 32.39 -12.32 0.12
N GLY A 20 31.29 -12.56 -0.59
CA GLY A 20 31.01 -13.88 -1.16
C GLY A 20 30.17 -14.84 -0.30
N ALA A 21 28.87 -14.58 -0.22
CA ALA A 21 27.88 -15.65 -0.14
C ALA A 21 26.90 -15.47 -1.31
N MET A 22 27.20 -16.12 -2.45
CA MET A 22 26.21 -16.36 -3.48
C MET A 22 25.09 -17.22 -2.85
N MET A 23 23.89 -16.66 -2.74
CA MET A 23 22.66 -17.39 -2.45
C MET A 23 21.78 -17.38 -3.69
N ASP A 24 21.08 -18.50 -3.89
CA ASP A 24 20.22 -18.86 -5.01
C ASP A 24 19.11 -17.81 -5.25
N GLU A 25 19.17 -17.10 -6.37
CA GLU A 25 18.34 -15.93 -6.72
C GLU A 25 17.12 -16.29 -7.61
N THR A 26 16.57 -17.49 -7.49
CA THR A 26 15.42 -17.93 -8.29
C THR A 26 14.04 -17.60 -7.68
N ALA A 27 13.96 -16.97 -6.50
CA ALA A 27 12.70 -16.82 -5.77
C ALA A 27 11.86 -15.55 -6.09
N VAL A 28 12.30 -14.67 -7.00
CA VAL A 28 11.51 -13.50 -7.45
C VAL A 28 10.93 -13.70 -8.87
N ALA A 29 11.32 -14.78 -9.55
CA ALA A 29 10.67 -15.22 -10.78
C ALA A 29 9.69 -16.35 -10.44
N VAL A 30 8.42 -16.15 -10.79
CA VAL A 30 7.39 -17.19 -10.71
C VAL A 30 7.90 -18.48 -11.34
N VAL A 31 7.77 -19.58 -10.61
CA VAL A 31 8.16 -20.95 -10.94
C VAL A 31 7.79 -21.31 -12.39
N VAL A 32 8.80 -21.44 -13.26
CA VAL A 32 8.68 -22.07 -14.58
C VAL A 32 9.52 -23.34 -14.57
N ASP A 33 8.92 -24.45 -14.14
CA ASP A 33 9.46 -25.77 -14.49
C ASP A 33 8.96 -26.14 -15.88
N SER A 34 9.88 -26.37 -16.82
CA SER A 34 9.60 -26.96 -18.14
C SER A 34 10.44 -28.23 -18.34
N PRO A 35 9.86 -29.33 -18.85
CA PRO A 35 10.58 -30.57 -19.04
C PRO A 35 11.46 -30.54 -20.30
N THR A 36 12.61 -31.17 -20.16
CA THR A 36 13.68 -31.34 -21.15
C THR A 36 13.23 -32.13 -22.38
N PHE A 37 13.63 -31.66 -23.58
CA PHE A 37 13.82 -32.51 -24.75
C PHE A 37 15.18 -32.25 -25.40
N LEU A 38 15.87 -33.37 -25.66
CA LEU A 38 17.23 -33.51 -26.18
C LEU A 38 17.36 -33.17 -27.67
N SER A 39 18.37 -32.38 -28.03
CA SER A 39 19.31 -32.60 -29.15
C SER A 39 20.40 -31.53 -29.01
N GLY A 40 21.70 -31.73 -29.22
CA GLY A 40 22.41 -32.64 -30.11
C GLY A 40 23.50 -31.79 -30.78
N LYS A 41 24.70 -31.81 -30.17
CA LYS A 41 25.99 -31.19 -30.58
C LYS A 41 26.18 -30.96 -32.09
N VAL A 42 26.82 -29.84 -32.46
CA VAL A 42 28.09 -29.78 -33.25
C VAL A 42 28.76 -28.40 -33.02
N SER A 43 30.07 -28.41 -32.77
CA SER A 43 30.99 -27.23 -32.72
C SER A 43 31.97 -27.28 -33.93
N PRO A 44 33.05 -26.48 -33.99
CA PRO A 44 33.15 -25.16 -34.64
C PRO A 44 34.29 -25.10 -35.70
N LEU A 45 34.47 -23.97 -36.41
CA LEU A 45 35.70 -23.57 -37.13
C LEU A 45 35.60 -22.04 -37.38
N SER A 46 36.37 -21.16 -36.71
CA SER A 46 37.79 -20.76 -36.88
C SER A 46 38.06 -19.69 -37.97
N THR A 47 38.26 -18.44 -37.51
CA THR A 47 39.36 -17.46 -37.82
C THR A 47 39.59 -16.94 -39.26
N PRO A 48 40.48 -15.93 -39.51
CA PRO A 48 40.48 -14.53 -39.00
C PRO A 48 40.96 -13.46 -40.05
N SER A 49 41.10 -12.19 -39.59
CA SER A 49 42.01 -11.12 -40.10
C SER A 49 41.53 -10.29 -41.32
N ALA A 50 41.91 -9.02 -41.57
CA ALA A 50 42.93 -8.12 -41.03
C ALA A 50 42.67 -6.62 -41.42
N SER A 51 43.38 -5.73 -40.70
CA SER A 51 44.06 -4.47 -41.15
C SER A 51 43.30 -3.18 -41.54
N HIS A 52 43.38 -2.17 -40.64
CA HIS A 52 43.98 -0.80 -40.70
C HIS A 52 44.56 -0.24 -42.04
N PRO A 53 44.93 1.08 -42.21
CA PRO A 53 45.04 2.21 -41.22
C PRO A 53 44.72 3.68 -41.70
N SER A 54 44.77 4.62 -40.72
CA SER A 54 45.35 5.99 -40.70
C SER A 54 44.98 7.14 -41.67
N ASN A 55 44.63 8.32 -41.12
CA ASN A 55 45.45 9.57 -41.06
C ASN A 55 44.57 10.75 -40.55
N ARG A 56 44.89 11.46 -39.45
CA ARG A 56 45.93 12.48 -39.13
C ARG A 56 45.50 13.95 -39.38
N ALA A 57 45.29 14.65 -38.26
CA ALA A 57 45.64 16.04 -37.90
C ALA A 57 45.12 17.26 -38.70
N THR A 58 44.55 18.24 -37.99
CA THR A 58 45.16 19.58 -37.72
C THR A 58 44.26 20.45 -36.80
N ASP A 59 44.88 21.03 -35.77
CA ASP A 59 44.47 22.22 -34.97
C ASP A 59 45.39 23.38 -35.46
N PRO A 60 45.04 24.71 -35.45
CA PRO A 60 44.98 25.48 -34.20
C PRO A 60 44.12 26.78 -34.14
N ARG A 61 43.72 27.14 -32.90
CA ARG A 61 43.72 28.49 -32.25
C ARG A 61 42.37 29.11 -31.80
N ARG A 62 42.29 29.20 -30.45
CA ARG A 62 41.91 30.35 -29.58
C ARG A 62 40.73 31.25 -29.97
N GLN A 63 39.70 31.22 -29.13
CA GLN A 63 39.09 32.44 -28.55
C GLN A 63 38.60 32.17 -27.13
N GLN A 64 39.05 33.00 -26.18
CA GLN A 64 38.48 33.14 -24.84
C GLN A 64 37.08 33.75 -24.96
N GLN A 65 36.07 33.20 -24.29
CA GLN A 65 34.97 33.98 -23.71
C GLN A 65 34.12 33.13 -22.74
N ARG A 66 34.10 33.61 -21.49
CA ARG A 66 33.01 33.56 -20.48
C ARG A 66 32.36 32.21 -20.18
N GLN A 67 32.70 31.65 -19.01
CA GLN A 67 31.86 30.70 -18.29
C GLN A 67 30.51 31.36 -17.96
N PRO A 68 29.36 30.72 -18.23
CA PRO A 68 28.11 31.06 -17.59
C PRO A 68 28.05 30.38 -16.21
N GLU A 69 27.77 31.17 -15.19
CA GLU A 69 27.37 30.69 -13.86
C GLU A 69 26.16 29.74 -13.95
N PRO A 70 26.05 28.74 -13.05
CA PRO A 70 24.91 27.84 -13.04
C PRO A 70 23.65 28.61 -12.63
N HIS A 71 22.67 28.65 -13.53
CA HIS A 71 21.35 29.21 -13.26
C HIS A 71 20.70 28.56 -12.03
N SER A 72 20.32 29.45 -11.11
CA SER A 72 19.42 29.26 -9.98
C SER A 72 18.32 28.22 -10.24
N THR A 73 18.30 27.20 -9.38
CA THR A 73 17.21 26.25 -9.19
C THR A 73 15.92 27.00 -8.85
N ARG A 74 14.96 27.01 -9.77
CA ARG A 74 13.57 27.39 -9.47
C ARG A 74 13.00 26.44 -8.41
N GLY A 75 12.76 26.93 -7.20
CA GLY A 75 11.72 26.43 -6.30
C GLY A 75 10.55 27.42 -6.22
N PRO A 76 9.42 27.11 -5.55
CA PRO A 76 8.63 25.86 -5.58
C PRO A 76 7.96 25.69 -6.96
N SER A 77 7.16 24.62 -7.16
CA SER A 77 6.61 24.25 -8.46
C SER A 77 5.96 25.44 -9.20
N ALA A 78 6.26 25.59 -10.49
CA ALA A 78 5.60 26.57 -11.35
C ALA A 78 4.07 26.39 -11.36
N ALA A 79 3.57 25.20 -11.00
CA ALA A 79 2.14 24.92 -10.81
C ALA A 79 1.56 25.59 -9.55
N SER A 80 2.27 25.54 -8.42
CA SER A 80 1.83 26.19 -7.18
C SER A 80 2.01 27.71 -7.22
N LYS A 81 3.01 28.21 -7.98
CA LYS A 81 3.15 29.65 -8.26
C LYS A 81 2.11 30.17 -9.26
N ARG A 82 1.81 29.44 -10.34
CA ARG A 82 0.81 29.87 -11.35
C ARG A 82 -0.60 30.00 -10.77
N GLN A 83 -1.05 29.07 -9.91
CA GLN A 83 -2.39 29.19 -9.30
C GLN A 83 -2.50 30.32 -8.29
N VAL A 84 -1.43 30.64 -7.57
CA VAL A 84 -1.43 31.78 -6.63
C VAL A 84 -1.31 33.10 -7.40
N GLU A 85 -0.45 33.18 -8.42
CA GLU A 85 -0.28 34.38 -9.25
C GLU A 85 -1.52 34.71 -10.12
N GLU A 86 -2.32 33.72 -10.54
CA GLU A 86 -3.58 33.96 -11.29
C GLU A 86 -4.74 34.47 -10.41
N HIS A 87 -4.64 34.43 -9.08
CA HIS A 87 -5.72 34.83 -8.16
C HIS A 87 -5.34 35.90 -7.11
N THR A 88 -4.06 36.24 -6.97
CA THR A 88 -3.62 37.37 -6.11
C THR A 88 -3.71 38.72 -6.82
N ASP A 89 -4.87 39.07 -7.37
CA ASP A 89 -5.22 40.48 -7.61
C ASP A 89 -5.78 41.06 -6.30
N GLY A 90 -4.92 41.18 -5.28
CA GLY A 90 -5.09 42.06 -4.12
C GLY A 90 -6.39 42.04 -3.31
N ASN A 91 -7.22 41.00 -3.39
CA ASN A 91 -8.54 40.95 -2.74
C ASN A 91 -8.57 39.88 -1.63
N GLU A 92 -8.89 40.28 -0.38
CA GLU A 92 -8.95 39.39 0.80
C GLU A 92 -9.92 38.21 0.60
N ASP A 93 -10.94 38.37 -0.25
CA ASP A 93 -11.91 37.32 -0.60
C ASP A 93 -11.27 36.11 -1.32
N GLY A 94 -10.18 36.31 -2.09
CA GLY A 94 -9.56 35.26 -2.90
C GLY A 94 -8.68 34.28 -2.11
N GLU A 95 -8.07 34.73 -1.01
CA GLU A 95 -7.30 33.86 -0.11
C GLU A 95 -8.20 32.98 0.76
N GLU A 96 -9.35 33.51 1.22
CA GLU A 96 -10.32 32.75 2.02
C GLU A 96 -10.91 31.57 1.23
N ASP A 97 -11.16 31.76 -0.08
CA ASP A 97 -11.63 30.71 -0.98
C ASP A 97 -10.60 29.57 -1.16
N MET A 98 -9.29 29.88 -1.21
CA MET A 98 -8.25 28.86 -1.40
C MET A 98 -8.11 27.93 -0.19
N VAL A 99 -8.26 28.44 1.04
CA VAL A 99 -8.16 27.63 2.25
C VAL A 99 -9.50 27.03 2.69
N ARG A 100 -10.61 27.39 2.03
CA ARG A 100 -11.96 26.90 2.34
C ARG A 100 -12.08 25.38 2.50
N PRO A 101 -11.42 24.55 1.67
CA PRO A 101 -11.49 23.09 1.80
C PRO A 101 -11.01 22.57 3.16
N LEU A 102 -10.09 23.28 3.83
CA LEU A 102 -9.59 22.92 5.17
C LEU A 102 -10.63 23.23 6.25
N TYR A 103 -11.36 24.36 6.14
CA TYR A 103 -12.50 24.64 7.03
C TYR A 103 -13.60 23.59 6.86
N ASP A 104 -13.88 23.17 5.63
CA ASP A 104 -14.86 22.12 5.39
C ASP A 104 -14.38 20.76 5.91
N LEU A 105 -13.07 20.46 5.84
CA LEU A 105 -12.47 19.28 6.46
C LEU A 105 -12.68 19.30 7.98
N VAL A 106 -12.38 20.43 8.64
CA VAL A 106 -12.62 20.62 10.07
C VAL A 106 -14.09 20.33 10.42
N LYS A 107 -15.03 20.87 9.64
CA LYS A 107 -16.47 20.63 9.86
C LYS A 107 -16.88 19.18 9.67
N ARG A 108 -16.29 18.49 8.70
CA ARG A 108 -16.56 17.06 8.43
C ARG A 108 -16.01 16.14 9.52
N ARG A 109 -14.85 16.46 10.08
CA ARG A 109 -14.07 15.53 10.90
C ARG A 109 -14.06 15.86 12.39
N LEU A 110 -14.16 17.13 12.77
CA LEU A 110 -14.04 17.59 14.16
C LEU A 110 -15.41 17.99 14.74
N PRO A 111 -15.59 17.92 16.08
CA PRO A 111 -16.86 18.28 16.71
C PRO A 111 -17.16 19.78 16.57
N PRO A 112 -18.43 20.20 16.71
CA PRO A 112 -18.85 21.60 16.52
C PRO A 112 -18.04 22.65 17.29
N THR A 113 -17.50 22.30 18.45
CA THR A 113 -16.67 23.20 19.27
C THR A 113 -15.33 23.58 18.63
N TYR A 114 -14.92 22.90 17.56
CA TYR A 114 -13.69 23.16 16.80
C TYR A 114 -13.94 23.88 15.47
N HIS A 115 -15.20 24.04 15.05
CA HIS A 115 -15.54 24.52 13.69
C HIS A 115 -15.01 25.92 13.40
N ASP A 116 -15.00 26.80 14.41
CA ASP A 116 -14.54 28.19 14.29
C ASP A 116 -13.21 28.44 15.04
N ALA A 117 -12.54 27.37 15.49
CA ALA A 117 -11.37 27.45 16.36
C ALA A 117 -10.06 27.77 15.62
N PHE A 118 -10.05 27.64 14.29
CA PHE A 118 -8.85 27.74 13.48
C PHE A 118 -8.90 28.95 12.56
N THR A 119 -7.73 29.51 12.27
CA THR A 119 -7.49 30.43 11.16
C THR A 119 -6.39 29.83 10.30
N PHE A 120 -6.66 29.60 9.02
CA PHE A 120 -5.68 29.10 8.06
C PHE A 120 -5.15 30.23 7.18
N VAL A 121 -3.83 30.33 7.01
CA VAL A 121 -3.19 31.37 6.20
C VAL A 121 -2.11 30.76 5.31
N LEU A 122 -2.22 30.97 4.00
CA LEU A 122 -1.13 30.63 3.07
C LEU A 122 -0.08 31.74 3.11
N LYS A 123 1.18 31.37 3.37
CA LYS A 123 2.33 32.29 3.36
C LYS A 123 3.36 31.80 2.37
N LEU A 124 3.38 32.41 1.20
CA LEU A 124 4.40 32.16 0.18
C LEU A 124 5.79 32.56 0.72
N GLY A 125 6.80 31.72 0.46
CA GLY A 125 8.17 32.01 0.85
C GLY A 125 8.40 31.96 2.36
N MET A 126 7.65 31.14 3.11
CA MET A 126 8.02 30.80 4.49
C MET A 126 9.46 30.28 4.52
N GLU A 127 10.37 31.12 4.98
CA GLU A 127 11.75 30.75 5.22
C GLU A 127 11.79 29.63 6.28
N PRO A 128 12.69 28.64 6.14
CA PRO A 128 12.89 27.67 7.20
C PRO A 128 13.17 28.37 8.52
N VAL A 129 12.73 27.74 9.61
CA VAL A 129 12.86 28.29 10.97
C VAL A 129 14.34 28.57 11.35
N GLU A 130 15.29 28.01 10.59
CA GLU A 130 16.73 28.27 10.65
C GLU A 130 17.41 28.24 9.27
N GLU A 131 18.53 28.97 9.11
CA GLU A 131 19.39 28.99 7.92
C GLU A 131 19.94 27.58 7.59
N SER A 132 19.18 26.79 6.84
CA SER A 132 19.57 25.45 6.43
C SER A 132 20.03 25.44 4.97
N THR A 133 21.09 24.66 4.68
CA THR A 133 21.60 24.39 3.33
C THR A 133 20.79 23.32 2.57
N SER A 134 19.59 22.95 3.07
CA SER A 134 18.73 21.91 2.50
C SER A 134 17.56 22.49 1.70
N ASN A 135 17.14 21.79 0.63
CA ASN A 135 15.95 22.18 -0.13
C ASN A 135 14.71 22.03 0.76
N VAL A 136 14.01 23.13 1.04
CA VAL A 136 12.72 23.13 1.73
C VAL A 136 11.63 23.34 0.70
N TYR A 137 10.72 22.36 0.61
CA TYR A 137 9.64 22.37 -0.39
C TYR A 137 8.28 22.76 0.19
N ASP A 138 8.11 22.55 1.49
CA ASP A 138 6.88 22.83 2.21
C ASP A 138 7.21 23.12 3.67
N ALA A 139 6.45 23.98 4.32
CA ALA A 139 6.66 24.35 5.71
C ALA A 139 5.35 24.82 6.34
N TYR A 140 5.19 24.59 7.64
CA TYR A 140 4.06 25.08 8.41
C TYR A 140 4.47 25.57 9.80
N LYS A 141 3.58 26.38 10.37
CA LYS A 141 3.67 26.96 11.70
C LYS A 141 2.29 26.93 12.36
N VAL A 142 2.23 26.54 13.62
CA VAL A 142 1.04 26.62 14.47
C VAL A 142 1.36 27.49 15.68
N SER A 143 0.50 28.48 15.93
CA SER A 143 0.63 29.42 17.04
C SER A 143 -0.73 29.87 17.54
N GLN A 144 -0.74 30.60 18.66
CA GLN A 144 -1.94 31.29 19.10
C GLN A 144 -2.15 32.57 18.29
N GLY A 145 -3.33 32.73 17.69
CA GLY A 145 -3.71 33.92 16.93
C GLY A 145 -4.34 34.99 17.83
N ASN A 146 -3.82 36.22 17.76
CA ASN A 146 -4.47 37.41 18.30
C ASN A 146 -5.24 38.10 17.17
N THR A 147 -6.56 37.89 17.08
CA THR A 147 -7.39 38.75 16.24
C THR A 147 -7.71 40.02 17.02
N ALA A 148 -6.92 41.08 16.80
CA ALA A 148 -7.30 42.41 17.24
C ALA A 148 -8.53 42.85 16.44
N SER A 149 -9.74 42.71 16.98
CA SER A 149 -10.90 43.35 16.36
C SER A 149 -10.78 44.87 16.59
N SER A 150 -10.87 45.63 15.50
CA SER A 150 -10.96 47.11 15.53
C SER A 150 -12.31 47.60 16.06
N SER A 151 -13.17 46.71 16.57
CA SER A 151 -14.52 47.02 17.02
C SER A 151 -14.89 46.27 18.30
N GLY A 152 -14.15 46.48 19.39
CA GLY A 152 -14.64 46.42 20.80
C GLY A 152 -15.48 45.22 21.28
N ALA A 153 -15.53 44.09 20.56
CA ALA A 153 -16.35 42.94 20.88
C ALA A 153 -15.48 41.69 20.96
N ASN A 154 -15.43 41.07 22.16
CA ASN A 154 -14.84 39.77 22.52
C ASN A 154 -13.88 39.15 21.48
N SER A 155 -12.59 39.46 21.56
CA SER A 155 -11.55 38.72 20.83
C SER A 155 -11.54 37.27 21.30
N GLN A 156 -12.09 36.34 20.50
CA GLN A 156 -11.85 34.92 20.70
C GLN A 156 -10.46 34.58 20.15
N GLU A 157 -9.56 34.13 21.02
CA GLU A 157 -8.24 33.64 20.60
C GLU A 157 -8.42 32.37 19.76
N LYS A 158 -8.05 32.43 18.48
CA LYS A 158 -8.09 31.28 17.54
C LYS A 158 -6.72 30.64 17.40
N ILE A 159 -6.67 29.37 17.00
CA ILE A 159 -5.43 28.68 16.63
C ILE A 159 -5.06 29.10 15.20
N LEU A 160 -3.93 29.77 15.05
CA LEU A 160 -3.42 30.21 13.76
C LEU A 160 -2.52 29.12 13.18
N ILE A 161 -2.82 28.67 11.96
CA ILE A 161 -2.02 27.72 11.18
C ILE A 161 -1.59 28.41 9.89
N GLU A 162 -0.29 28.53 9.71
CA GLU A 162 0.33 29.18 8.56
C GLU A 162 1.16 28.16 7.79
N ALA A 163 1.11 28.15 6.46
CA ALA A 163 1.95 27.27 5.67
C ALA A 163 2.19 27.78 4.24
N ALA A 164 3.22 27.24 3.59
CA ALA A 164 3.53 27.54 2.18
C ALA A 164 2.55 26.88 1.19
N THR A 165 1.85 25.82 1.62
CA THR A 165 0.92 25.05 0.77
C THR A 165 -0.29 24.56 1.58
N LEU A 166 -1.35 24.12 0.89
CA LEU A 166 -2.49 23.47 1.55
C LEU A 166 -2.07 22.20 2.30
N SER A 167 -1.14 21.40 1.77
CA SER A 167 -0.58 20.22 2.46
C SER A 167 0.13 20.58 3.76
N GLY A 168 0.87 21.69 3.78
CA GLY A 168 1.45 22.21 5.01
C GLY A 168 0.39 22.63 6.02
N LEU A 169 -0.72 23.26 5.60
CA LEU A 169 -1.83 23.60 6.49
C LEU A 169 -2.49 22.35 7.09
N GLY A 170 -2.72 21.33 6.26
CA GLY A 170 -3.27 20.03 6.71
C GLY A 170 -2.39 19.35 7.74
N VAL A 171 -1.07 19.33 7.51
CA VAL A 171 -0.10 18.79 8.48
C VAL A 171 0.01 19.66 9.72
N GLY A 172 -0.06 20.99 9.61
CA GLY A 172 -0.12 21.87 10.77
C GLY A 172 -1.34 21.59 11.66
N LEU A 173 -2.52 21.40 11.06
CA LEU A 173 -3.71 20.96 11.77
C LEU A 173 -3.50 19.60 12.44
N ASN A 174 -2.95 18.62 11.72
CA ASN A 174 -2.69 17.30 12.29
C ASN A 174 -1.63 17.33 13.39
N HIS A 175 -0.61 18.18 13.29
CA HIS A 175 0.39 18.40 14.33
C HIS A 175 -0.28 18.95 15.60
N TYR A 176 -1.17 19.93 15.47
CA TYR A 176 -1.96 20.42 16.61
C TYR A 176 -2.79 19.30 17.24
N LEU A 177 -3.52 18.51 16.44
CA LEU A 177 -4.33 17.39 16.94
C LEU A 177 -3.47 16.34 17.66
N LYS A 178 -2.31 15.99 17.10
CA LYS A 178 -1.38 15.00 17.68
C LYS A 178 -0.74 15.49 18.96
N HIS A 179 -0.19 16.70 18.96
CA HIS A 179 0.73 17.16 20.00
C HIS A 179 0.06 18.04 21.07
N VAL A 180 -1.04 18.72 20.75
CA VAL A 180 -1.81 19.53 21.71
C VAL A 180 -3.04 18.75 22.18
N CYS A 181 -3.83 18.20 21.25
CA CYS A 181 -5.04 17.46 21.63
C CYS A 181 -4.80 15.99 22.02
N GLN A 182 -3.61 15.44 21.76
CA GLN A 182 -3.21 14.08 22.13
C GLN A 182 -4.14 12.99 21.54
N VAL A 183 -4.55 13.17 20.29
CA VAL A 183 -5.37 12.21 19.51
C VAL A 183 -4.61 11.72 18.28
N GLU A 184 -5.04 10.59 17.73
CA GLU A 184 -4.47 9.98 16.51
C GLU A 184 -5.58 9.63 15.52
N MET A 185 -5.23 9.57 14.23
CA MET A 185 -6.12 9.11 13.16
C MET A 185 -5.42 8.07 12.28
N THR A 186 -6.03 6.89 12.20
CA THR A 186 -5.58 5.76 11.38
C THR A 186 -6.77 5.12 10.65
N TRP A 187 -6.54 4.12 9.80
CA TRP A 187 -7.65 3.45 9.09
C TRP A 187 -8.56 2.67 10.05
N SER A 188 -7.97 2.01 11.07
CA SER A 188 -8.65 1.28 12.15
C SER A 188 -9.51 2.14 13.06
N GLY A 189 -9.32 3.44 13.02
CA GLY A 189 -10.08 4.40 13.80
C GLY A 189 -9.35 5.70 14.02
N ASP A 190 -10.11 6.71 14.43
CA ASP A 190 -9.60 7.96 14.95
C ASP A 190 -10.07 8.17 16.39
N ARG A 191 -9.34 8.98 17.13
CA ARG A 191 -9.70 9.39 18.49
C ARG A 191 -10.31 10.78 18.55
N PHE A 192 -10.95 11.24 17.48
CA PHE A 192 -11.56 12.58 17.46
C PHE A 192 -12.73 12.71 18.44
N VAL A 193 -13.40 11.60 18.78
CA VAL A 193 -14.40 11.55 19.86
C VAL A 193 -13.82 11.84 21.26
N ALA A 194 -12.49 11.71 21.42
CA ALA A 194 -11.78 11.98 22.66
C ALA A 194 -11.07 13.35 22.65
N LEU A 195 -11.38 14.22 21.68
CA LEU A 195 -10.89 15.59 21.68
C LEU A 195 -11.37 16.34 22.94
N PRO A 196 -10.53 17.23 23.51
CA PRO A 196 -10.95 18.08 24.61
C PRO A 196 -12.23 18.86 24.26
N PRO A 197 -13.18 19.05 25.21
CA PRO A 197 -14.48 19.69 24.93
C PRO A 197 -14.36 21.06 24.28
N LYS A 198 -13.30 21.80 24.60
CA LYS A 198 -12.89 23.05 23.94
C LYS A 198 -11.48 22.88 23.39
N PRO A 199 -11.17 23.46 22.22
CA PRO A 199 -9.82 23.47 21.65
C PRO A 199 -8.82 24.04 22.67
N PRO A 200 -7.79 23.27 23.08
CA PRO A 200 -6.77 23.81 23.97
C PRO A 200 -5.94 24.89 23.28
N MET A 201 -5.50 25.87 24.07
CA MET A 201 -4.55 26.88 23.63
C MET A 201 -3.21 26.25 23.23
N VAL A 202 -2.51 26.86 22.28
CA VAL A 202 -1.14 26.43 21.95
C VAL A 202 -0.24 26.77 23.15
N PRO A 203 0.45 25.80 23.79
CA PRO A 203 1.22 26.06 25.00
C PRO A 203 2.28 27.16 24.83
N ILE A 204 2.36 28.09 25.79
CA ILE A 204 3.41 29.11 25.88
C ILE A 204 4.56 28.50 26.70
N ALA A 205 5.78 28.46 26.16
CA ALA A 205 6.89 27.77 26.80
C ALA A 205 7.34 28.49 28.08
N THR A 206 7.32 27.79 29.22
CA THR A 206 8.14 28.12 30.39
C THR A 206 9.08 26.94 30.69
N ALA A 207 10.32 27.02 30.19
CA ALA A 207 11.53 26.27 30.57
C ALA A 207 11.50 24.71 30.62
N GLU A 208 12.07 24.09 29.56
CA GLU A 208 12.85 22.81 29.45
C GLU A 208 12.26 21.40 29.78
N PRO A 209 12.80 20.27 29.23
CA PRO A 209 13.16 19.99 27.84
C PRO A 209 12.73 18.58 27.30
N SER A 210 12.72 18.45 25.96
CA SER A 210 12.91 17.22 25.15
C SER A 210 11.90 16.05 25.20
N VAL A 211 10.95 16.06 24.26
CA VAL A 211 10.50 14.83 23.57
C VAL A 211 10.37 15.19 22.08
N ALA A 212 10.94 14.34 21.23
CA ALA A 212 11.04 14.49 19.77
C ALA A 212 9.76 15.07 19.13
N GLY A 213 9.87 16.31 18.67
CA GLY A 213 8.86 17.07 17.95
C GLY A 213 9.38 18.48 17.80
N GLY A 214 9.81 18.85 16.59
CA GLY A 214 10.68 19.98 16.27
C GLY A 214 10.13 21.39 16.56
N GLY A 215 9.89 21.72 17.82
CA GLY A 215 9.74 23.10 18.28
C GLY A 215 11.02 23.58 18.94
N GLU A 216 11.59 24.67 18.46
CA GLU A 216 12.66 25.42 19.13
C GLU A 216 12.09 26.67 19.81
N ASP A 217 12.65 26.98 20.98
CA ASP A 217 12.31 28.14 21.78
C ASP A 217 12.95 29.41 21.20
N LYS A 218 12.15 30.24 20.53
CA LYS A 218 12.49 31.65 20.26
C LYS A 218 11.52 32.56 21.02
N GLY A 219 11.96 33.10 22.15
CA GLY A 219 11.31 34.26 22.77
C GLY A 219 9.99 34.02 23.52
N GLY A 220 9.81 32.86 24.16
CA GLY A 220 8.73 32.66 25.14
C GLY A 220 7.37 32.23 24.58
N GLN A 221 7.28 31.74 23.34
CA GLN A 221 6.08 31.09 22.79
C GLN A 221 6.49 29.79 22.08
N ARG A 222 5.91 28.63 22.45
CA ARG A 222 6.21 27.37 21.75
C ARG A 222 5.51 27.40 20.41
N VAL A 223 6.27 27.59 19.35
CA VAL A 223 5.78 27.48 17.98
C VAL A 223 5.88 26.00 17.57
N LEU A 224 4.77 25.37 17.19
CA LEU A 224 4.83 24.05 16.55
C LEU A 224 5.11 24.29 15.07
N SER A 225 6.22 23.77 14.56
CA SER A 225 6.60 23.96 13.15
C SER A 225 7.20 22.69 12.56
N GLY A 226 7.18 22.60 11.25
CA GLY A 226 7.83 21.54 10.50
C GLY A 226 8.10 21.97 9.07
N SER A 227 9.04 21.29 8.42
CA SER A 227 9.43 21.55 7.04
C SER A 227 9.72 20.25 6.31
N SER A 228 9.27 20.12 5.07
CA SER A 228 9.54 18.96 4.24
C SER A 228 10.76 19.16 3.35
N PHE A 229 11.64 18.15 3.36
CA PHE A 229 12.85 18.10 2.52
C PHE A 229 12.61 17.47 1.14
N VAL A 230 11.39 16.99 0.88
CA VAL A 230 10.97 16.45 -0.42
C VAL A 230 9.78 17.22 -0.97
N GLN A 231 9.72 17.32 -2.29
CA GLN A 231 8.63 17.99 -2.99
C GLN A 231 7.32 17.22 -2.89
N TRP A 232 7.40 15.90 -3.10
CA TRP A 232 6.24 15.03 -3.21
C TRP A 232 6.11 14.09 -2.02
N ARG A 233 4.95 14.11 -1.36
CA ARG A 233 4.53 13.03 -0.47
C ARG A 233 3.43 12.27 -1.18
N TYR A 234 3.71 11.04 -1.57
CA TYR A 234 2.88 10.31 -2.52
C TYR A 234 2.26 9.04 -1.94
N TYR A 235 1.10 8.70 -2.50
CA TYR A 235 0.27 7.54 -2.18
C TYR A 235 -0.56 7.23 -3.43
N MET A 236 -0.43 6.10 -4.10
CA MET A 236 -0.73 4.71 -3.68
C MET A 236 -0.01 3.73 -4.64
N ASN A 237 -0.14 2.43 -4.41
CA ASN A 237 0.09 1.44 -5.47
C ASN A 237 -1.10 1.41 -6.46
N VAL A 238 -0.85 0.97 -7.69
CA VAL A 238 -1.94 0.69 -8.64
C VAL A 238 -2.83 -0.46 -8.18
N VAL A 239 -2.27 -1.49 -7.52
CA VAL A 239 -3.06 -2.65 -7.09
C VAL A 239 -3.86 -2.42 -5.81
N THR A 240 -3.60 -1.33 -5.07
CA THR A 240 -4.44 -0.93 -3.92
C THR A 240 -5.89 -0.68 -4.36
N PHE A 241 -6.08 -0.25 -5.61
CA PHE A 241 -7.41 -0.10 -6.22
C PHE A 241 -8.18 -1.41 -6.37
N GLY A 242 -7.48 -2.55 -6.41
CA GLY A 242 -8.07 -3.88 -6.45
C GLY A 242 -8.26 -4.44 -5.04
N TYR A 243 -7.20 -4.50 -4.25
CA TYR A 243 -7.22 -5.23 -2.97
C TYR A 243 -7.86 -4.48 -1.81
N SER A 244 -8.03 -3.15 -1.92
CA SER A 244 -8.63 -2.33 -0.86
C SER A 244 -9.78 -1.47 -1.36
N PHE A 245 -9.61 -0.76 -2.49
CA PHE A 245 -10.57 0.27 -2.89
C PHE A 245 -11.70 -0.21 -3.81
N ALA A 246 -11.63 -1.45 -4.29
CA ALA A 246 -12.48 -1.95 -5.38
C ALA A 246 -13.97 -1.70 -5.15
N PHE A 247 -14.45 -1.76 -3.89
CA PHE A 247 -15.86 -1.60 -3.55
C PHE A 247 -16.14 -0.40 -2.64
N TRP A 248 -15.24 0.57 -2.60
CA TRP A 248 -15.45 1.79 -1.83
C TRP A 248 -16.52 2.68 -2.42
N ASP A 249 -17.27 3.33 -1.53
CA ASP A 249 -18.19 4.39 -1.86
C ASP A 249 -17.55 5.76 -1.69
N TRP A 250 -18.30 6.83 -1.99
CA TRP A 250 -17.82 8.18 -1.75
C TRP A 250 -17.50 8.45 -0.29
N LYS A 251 -18.30 7.94 0.65
CA LYS A 251 -18.12 8.22 2.08
C LYS A 251 -16.76 7.70 2.56
N ARG A 252 -16.33 6.53 2.08
CA ARG A 252 -15.01 5.98 2.39
C ARG A 252 -13.88 6.75 1.68
N TRP A 253 -14.07 7.14 0.41
CA TRP A 253 -13.09 7.97 -0.31
C TRP A 253 -12.93 9.36 0.29
N GLU A 254 -14.02 10.00 0.74
CA GLU A 254 -13.99 11.28 1.45
C GLU A 254 -13.14 11.21 2.71
N LYS A 255 -13.28 10.13 3.49
CA LYS A 255 -12.45 9.89 4.67
C LYS A 255 -10.98 9.68 4.28
N GLU A 256 -10.69 8.98 3.19
CA GLU A 256 -9.31 8.75 2.72
C GLU A 256 -8.65 10.06 2.27
N LEU A 257 -9.37 10.90 1.54
CA LEU A 257 -8.85 12.18 1.05
C LEU A 257 -8.62 13.16 2.22
N ASP A 258 -9.48 13.17 3.23
CA ASP A 258 -9.25 13.93 4.47
C ASP A 258 -8.03 13.37 5.24
N TRP A 259 -7.82 12.04 5.24
CA TRP A 259 -6.62 11.40 5.81
C TRP A 259 -5.34 11.75 5.04
N MET A 260 -5.37 11.75 3.71
CA MET A 260 -4.28 12.18 2.84
C MET A 260 -3.88 13.63 3.14
N MET A 261 -4.86 14.52 3.21
CA MET A 261 -4.68 15.94 3.51
C MET A 261 -4.00 16.15 4.88
N LEU A 262 -4.50 15.50 5.93
CA LEU A 262 -3.95 15.60 7.28
C LEU A 262 -2.55 14.97 7.42
N ASN A 263 -2.19 14.03 6.56
CA ASN A 263 -0.83 13.46 6.53
C ASN A 263 0.10 14.11 5.50
N GLY A 264 -0.34 15.20 4.86
CA GLY A 264 0.50 15.99 3.97
C GLY A 264 0.79 15.36 2.61
N VAL A 265 0.01 14.35 2.23
CA VAL A 265 0.04 13.77 0.88
C VAL A 265 -0.40 14.83 -0.12
N ASN A 266 0.43 15.10 -1.11
CA ASN A 266 0.20 16.13 -2.13
C ASN A 266 0.33 15.60 -3.57
N MET A 267 0.56 14.30 -3.73
CA MET A 267 0.48 13.58 -4.99
C MET A 267 -0.21 12.24 -4.76
N GLY A 268 -1.15 11.85 -5.62
CA GLY A 268 -1.70 10.52 -5.53
C GLY A 268 -2.37 10.00 -6.79
N LEU A 269 -2.48 8.68 -6.87
CA LEU A 269 -3.09 8.01 -8.02
C LEU A 269 -4.60 8.27 -8.06
N ALA A 270 -5.13 8.56 -9.25
CA ALA A 270 -6.55 8.81 -9.47
C ALA A 270 -7.06 7.90 -10.59
N MET A 271 -7.27 6.63 -10.27
CA MET A 271 -7.49 5.55 -11.25
C MET A 271 -8.90 4.96 -11.24
N VAL A 272 -9.80 5.42 -10.36
CA VAL A 272 -11.16 4.89 -10.28
C VAL A 272 -11.88 5.15 -11.60
N GLY A 273 -12.59 4.15 -12.14
CA GLY A 273 -13.40 4.32 -13.35
C GLY A 273 -12.63 4.61 -14.64
N GLN A 274 -11.31 4.43 -14.70
CA GLN A 274 -10.52 4.54 -15.94
C GLN A 274 -11.13 3.74 -17.10
N GLU A 275 -11.72 2.58 -16.80
CA GLU A 275 -12.37 1.71 -17.78
C GLU A 275 -13.49 2.42 -18.55
N GLN A 276 -14.14 3.44 -17.97
CA GLN A 276 -15.14 4.23 -18.68
C GLN A 276 -14.50 5.12 -19.76
N VAL A 277 -13.32 5.69 -19.48
CA VAL A 277 -12.56 6.46 -20.47
C VAL A 277 -12.08 5.52 -21.59
N LEU A 278 -11.55 4.34 -21.24
CA LEU A 278 -11.16 3.32 -22.22
C LEU A 278 -12.36 2.85 -23.06
N ARG A 279 -13.51 2.61 -22.43
CA ARG A 279 -14.73 2.23 -23.14
C ARG A 279 -15.12 3.29 -24.16
N GLN A 280 -15.20 4.55 -23.74
CA GLN A 280 -15.54 5.64 -24.66
C GLN A 280 -14.50 5.79 -25.77
N PHE A 281 -13.20 5.70 -25.43
CA PHE A 281 -12.09 5.76 -26.37
C PHE A 281 -12.23 4.72 -27.48
N TYR A 282 -12.48 3.46 -27.14
CA TYR A 282 -12.63 2.41 -28.14
C TYR A 282 -13.94 2.49 -28.94
N LEU A 283 -15.03 2.99 -28.33
CA LEU A 283 -16.27 3.29 -29.05
C LEU A 283 -16.08 4.42 -30.08
N ASP A 284 -15.33 5.47 -29.74
CA ASP A 284 -14.98 6.55 -30.67
C ASP A 284 -14.06 6.05 -31.80
N LEU A 285 -13.30 5.00 -31.52
CA LEU A 285 -12.57 4.22 -32.52
C LEU A 285 -13.46 3.13 -33.17
N GLY A 286 -14.78 3.17 -33.03
CA GLY A 286 -15.72 2.31 -33.76
C GLY A 286 -15.67 0.82 -33.42
N LEU A 287 -15.13 0.43 -32.25
CA LEU A 287 -15.30 -0.92 -31.72
C LEU A 287 -16.69 -1.08 -31.11
N THR A 288 -17.13 -2.33 -30.99
CA THR A 288 -18.39 -2.69 -30.34
C THR A 288 -18.20 -2.94 -28.85
N GLU A 289 -19.30 -2.88 -28.09
CA GLU A 289 -19.30 -3.25 -26.66
C GLU A 289 -18.90 -4.71 -26.42
N GLN A 290 -19.16 -5.60 -27.38
CA GLN A 290 -18.71 -7.00 -27.28
C GLN A 290 -17.18 -7.08 -27.34
N GLU A 291 -16.54 -6.34 -28.24
CA GLU A 291 -15.08 -6.33 -28.40
C GLU A 291 -14.37 -5.64 -27.22
N ILE A 292 -15.04 -4.70 -26.57
CA ILE A 292 -14.51 -3.94 -25.43
C ILE A 292 -14.84 -4.65 -24.11
N LEU A 293 -16.12 -4.72 -23.77
CA LEU A 293 -16.61 -5.28 -22.51
C LEU A 293 -16.68 -6.80 -22.55
N GLY A 294 -17.00 -7.42 -23.67
CA GLY A 294 -17.10 -8.89 -23.73
C GLY A 294 -15.74 -9.60 -23.62
N THR A 295 -14.67 -8.99 -24.15
CA THR A 295 -13.39 -9.68 -24.35
C THR A 295 -12.14 -8.98 -23.81
N PHE A 296 -12.17 -7.66 -23.57
CA PHE A 296 -10.96 -6.91 -23.20
C PHE A 296 -10.98 -6.37 -21.76
N LEU A 297 -12.02 -5.66 -21.35
CA LEU A 297 -12.07 -5.06 -20.00
C LEU A 297 -12.44 -6.07 -18.91
N ALA A 298 -11.72 -5.98 -17.79
CA ALA A 298 -11.71 -6.96 -16.71
C ALA A 298 -12.80 -6.74 -15.63
N GLY A 299 -13.03 -7.77 -14.81
CA GLY A 299 -13.96 -7.69 -13.69
C GLY A 299 -13.55 -6.61 -12.67
N PRO A 300 -14.50 -6.05 -11.89
CA PRO A 300 -14.28 -4.95 -10.95
C PRO A 300 -13.02 -5.04 -10.10
N ALA A 301 -12.78 -6.19 -9.49
CA ALA A 301 -11.68 -6.43 -8.57
C ALA A 301 -10.31 -6.60 -9.27
N PHE A 302 -10.30 -6.80 -10.59
CA PHE A 302 -9.11 -7.17 -11.38
C PHE A 302 -8.62 -6.07 -12.32
N THR A 303 -9.29 -4.92 -12.31
CA THR A 303 -8.95 -3.77 -13.17
C THR A 303 -7.50 -3.28 -13.03
N PRO A 304 -6.82 -3.32 -11.86
CA PRO A 304 -5.41 -2.91 -11.79
C PRO A 304 -4.48 -3.71 -12.73
N TRP A 305 -4.58 -5.04 -12.76
CA TRP A 305 -3.75 -5.90 -13.62
C TRP A 305 -4.13 -5.79 -15.09
N GLN A 306 -5.39 -5.47 -15.40
CA GLN A 306 -5.78 -5.12 -16.76
C GLN A 306 -5.16 -3.80 -17.22
N ARG A 307 -5.12 -2.79 -16.33
CA ARG A 307 -4.50 -1.49 -16.63
C ARG A 307 -3.01 -1.64 -16.90
N MET A 308 -2.31 -2.51 -16.18
CA MET A 308 -0.88 -2.80 -16.38
C MET A 308 -0.58 -3.72 -17.57
N GLY A 309 -1.61 -4.24 -18.25
CA GLY A 309 -1.45 -5.12 -19.41
C GLY A 309 -1.23 -6.60 -19.11
N ASN A 310 -1.28 -7.00 -17.83
CA ASN A 310 -1.11 -8.39 -17.40
C ASN A 310 -2.33 -9.25 -17.77
N LEU A 311 -3.53 -8.66 -17.68
CA LEU A 311 -4.79 -9.35 -17.90
C LEU A 311 -5.66 -8.70 -18.99
N GLN A 312 -6.53 -9.51 -19.58
CA GLN A 312 -7.67 -9.06 -20.38
C GLN A 312 -8.90 -9.93 -20.11
N GLY A 313 -10.08 -9.37 -20.32
CA GLY A 313 -11.35 -10.08 -20.15
C GLY A 313 -11.69 -10.40 -18.69
N SER A 314 -12.75 -11.17 -18.51
CA SER A 314 -13.34 -11.50 -17.21
C SER A 314 -13.92 -12.91 -17.23
N TRP A 315 -14.02 -13.54 -16.07
CA TRP A 315 -14.47 -14.92 -15.89
C TRP A 315 -15.67 -15.05 -14.94
N GLY A 316 -16.28 -13.92 -14.56
CA GLY A 316 -17.46 -13.94 -13.69
C GLY A 316 -18.64 -14.71 -14.30
N HIS A 317 -18.88 -14.55 -15.61
CA HIS A 317 -19.99 -15.24 -16.29
C HIS A 317 -19.91 -16.76 -16.27
N ASP A 318 -18.71 -17.32 -16.51
CA ASP A 318 -18.49 -18.76 -16.51
C ASP A 318 -18.84 -19.39 -15.14
N ALA A 319 -18.64 -18.65 -14.05
CA ALA A 319 -18.85 -19.13 -12.68
C ALA A 319 -20.24 -18.83 -12.10
N THR A 320 -20.87 -17.72 -12.47
CA THR A 320 -22.10 -17.21 -11.82
C THR A 320 -23.41 -17.55 -12.54
N ARG A 321 -23.37 -18.39 -13.58
CA ARG A 321 -24.53 -18.77 -14.43
C ARG A 321 -25.20 -17.58 -15.14
N ILE A 322 -24.57 -16.41 -15.14
CA ILE A 322 -25.03 -15.24 -15.91
C ILE A 322 -24.60 -15.39 -17.37
N GLN A 323 -25.39 -14.85 -18.28
CA GLN A 323 -25.04 -14.85 -19.69
C GLN A 323 -24.02 -13.74 -20.01
N GLN A 324 -23.24 -13.90 -21.09
CA GLN A 324 -22.20 -12.92 -21.45
C GLN A 324 -22.79 -11.52 -21.73
N ASP A 325 -23.97 -11.45 -22.34
CA ASP A 325 -24.67 -10.19 -22.60
C ASP A 325 -25.15 -9.50 -21.31
N GLU A 326 -25.46 -10.27 -20.25
CA GLU A 326 -25.72 -9.75 -18.91
C GLU A 326 -24.46 -9.17 -18.30
N GLU A 327 -23.32 -9.88 -18.36
CA GLU A 327 -22.05 -9.36 -17.84
C GLU A 327 -21.66 -8.04 -18.54
N ILE A 328 -21.85 -7.94 -19.85
CA ILE A 328 -21.60 -6.69 -20.59
C ILE A 328 -22.46 -5.54 -20.04
N ARG A 329 -23.74 -5.78 -19.75
CA ARG A 329 -24.62 -4.77 -19.13
C ARG A 329 -24.15 -4.41 -17.72
N PHE A 330 -23.72 -5.39 -16.93
CA PHE A 330 -23.21 -5.19 -15.57
C PHE A 330 -21.92 -4.38 -15.57
N LYS A 331 -20.95 -4.70 -16.43
CA LYS A 331 -19.70 -3.95 -16.57
C LYS A 331 -19.92 -2.53 -17.06
N ARG A 332 -20.82 -2.33 -18.04
CA ARG A 332 -21.22 -0.97 -18.47
C ARG A 332 -21.74 -0.14 -17.29
N ARG A 333 -22.66 -0.72 -16.49
CA ARG A 333 -23.22 -0.06 -15.31
C ARG A 333 -22.12 0.25 -14.30
N TRP A 334 -21.29 -0.74 -13.97
CA TRP A 334 -20.17 -0.62 -13.04
C TRP A 334 -19.20 0.50 -13.44
N TYR A 335 -18.65 0.48 -14.66
CA TYR A 335 -17.67 1.50 -15.07
C TYR A 335 -18.26 2.90 -15.09
N SER A 336 -19.56 3.03 -15.42
CA SER A 336 -20.22 4.33 -15.43
C SER A 336 -20.49 4.88 -14.01
N THR A 337 -20.74 4.03 -13.00
CA THR A 337 -20.83 4.47 -11.60
C THR A 337 -19.45 4.79 -11.03
N GLN A 338 -18.43 3.99 -11.34
CA GLN A 338 -17.04 4.25 -10.94
C GLN A 338 -16.52 5.57 -11.53
N TRP A 339 -16.88 5.89 -12.77
CA TRP A 339 -16.55 7.18 -13.37
C TRP A 339 -17.17 8.36 -12.60
N ALA A 340 -18.44 8.26 -12.20
CA ALA A 340 -19.08 9.30 -11.41
C ALA A 340 -18.41 9.47 -10.03
N LEU A 341 -17.96 8.37 -9.41
CA LEU A 341 -17.17 8.41 -8.18
C LEU A 341 -15.82 9.10 -8.40
N GLN A 342 -15.12 8.76 -9.48
CA GLN A 342 -13.82 9.34 -9.82
C GLN A 342 -13.88 10.86 -10.02
N GLN A 343 -14.93 11.38 -10.66
CA GLN A 343 -15.09 12.83 -10.81
C GLN A 343 -15.09 13.52 -9.45
N ARG A 344 -15.80 12.97 -8.46
CA ARG A 344 -15.81 13.51 -7.09
C ARG A 344 -14.46 13.40 -6.40
N ILE A 345 -13.74 12.30 -6.63
CA ILE A 345 -12.38 12.10 -6.09
C ILE A 345 -11.44 13.17 -6.65
N VAL A 346 -11.41 13.35 -7.96
CA VAL A 346 -10.55 14.36 -8.62
C VAL A 346 -10.94 15.77 -8.19
N ASP A 347 -12.22 16.10 -8.09
CA ASP A 347 -12.66 17.42 -7.62
C ASP A 347 -12.18 17.71 -6.19
N ARG A 348 -12.23 16.71 -5.30
CA ARG A 348 -11.70 16.87 -3.93
C ARG A 348 -10.18 16.94 -3.90
N MET A 349 -9.48 16.16 -4.72
CA MET A 349 -8.02 16.25 -4.85
C MET A 349 -7.61 17.65 -5.32
N ARG A 350 -8.31 18.21 -6.32
CA ARG A 350 -8.11 19.59 -6.80
C ARG A 350 -8.36 20.62 -5.71
N ALA A 351 -9.46 20.48 -4.96
CA ALA A 351 -9.75 21.37 -3.84
C ALA A 351 -8.65 21.34 -2.76
N PHE A 352 -8.01 20.20 -2.53
CA PHE A 352 -6.89 20.06 -1.61
C PHE A 352 -5.51 20.36 -2.23
N ASN A 353 -5.46 20.74 -3.51
CA ASN A 353 -4.24 20.86 -4.28
C ASN A 353 -3.34 19.60 -4.21
N ILE A 354 -3.98 18.43 -4.16
CA ILE A 354 -3.33 17.13 -4.32
C ILE A 354 -3.23 16.86 -5.82
N THR A 355 -2.00 16.67 -6.31
CA THR A 355 -1.75 16.33 -7.70
C THR A 355 -2.32 14.94 -8.02
N ALA A 356 -3.40 14.90 -8.80
CA ALA A 356 -4.01 13.67 -9.26
C ALA A 356 -3.20 13.07 -10.42
N VAL A 357 -2.50 11.97 -10.20
CA VAL A 357 -1.85 11.23 -11.29
C VAL A 357 -2.95 10.49 -12.05
N LEU A 358 -3.22 10.95 -13.28
CA LEU A 358 -4.25 10.43 -14.16
C LEU A 358 -3.69 9.28 -15.02
N PRO A 359 -4.51 8.35 -15.51
CA PRO A 359 -4.04 7.33 -16.44
C PRO A 359 -3.68 7.92 -17.82
N SER A 360 -2.77 7.27 -18.53
CA SER A 360 -2.51 7.49 -19.96
C SER A 360 -2.70 6.23 -20.80
N PHE A 361 -2.70 6.38 -22.12
CA PHE A 361 -2.66 5.25 -23.04
C PHE A 361 -1.28 4.58 -22.98
N ASN A 362 -1.26 3.32 -22.58
CA ASN A 362 -0.05 2.54 -22.38
C ASN A 362 0.19 1.46 -23.45
N GLY A 363 -0.57 1.49 -24.55
CA GLY A 363 -0.35 0.62 -25.70
C GLY A 363 -1.20 -0.65 -25.74
N PHE A 364 -1.66 -1.18 -24.61
CA PHE A 364 -2.50 -2.38 -24.59
C PHE A 364 -3.89 -2.13 -25.15
N VAL A 365 -4.33 -2.99 -26.08
CA VAL A 365 -5.54 -2.79 -26.89
C VAL A 365 -6.38 -4.06 -27.03
N PRO A 366 -7.70 -3.93 -27.28
CA PRO A 366 -8.54 -5.05 -27.70
C PRO A 366 -8.01 -5.69 -28.99
N GLN A 367 -8.14 -7.01 -29.11
CA GLN A 367 -7.74 -7.76 -30.30
C GLN A 367 -8.35 -7.23 -31.61
N ALA A 368 -9.56 -6.66 -31.54
CA ALA A 368 -10.26 -6.06 -32.68
C ALA A 368 -9.49 -4.89 -33.33
N MET A 369 -8.58 -4.24 -32.60
CA MET A 369 -7.75 -3.16 -33.12
C MET A 369 -6.80 -3.61 -34.24
N VAL A 370 -6.39 -4.89 -34.24
CA VAL A 370 -5.53 -5.46 -35.30
C VAL A 370 -6.21 -5.41 -36.66
N ALA A 371 -7.49 -5.75 -36.73
CA ALA A 371 -8.25 -5.68 -37.99
C ALA A 371 -8.51 -4.23 -38.41
N LYS A 372 -8.62 -3.31 -37.44
CA LYS A 372 -8.88 -1.89 -37.69
C LYS A 372 -7.66 -1.15 -38.26
N TYR A 373 -6.46 -1.50 -37.81
CA TYR A 373 -5.20 -0.88 -38.24
C TYR A 373 -4.26 -1.93 -38.85
N PRO A 374 -4.59 -2.48 -40.03
CA PRO A 374 -3.84 -3.60 -40.61
C PRO A 374 -2.40 -3.26 -41.02
N GLN A 375 -2.04 -1.97 -41.05
CA GLN A 375 -0.70 -1.50 -41.37
C GLN A 375 0.22 -1.42 -40.14
N THR A 376 -0.34 -1.43 -38.94
CA THR A 376 0.44 -1.40 -37.69
C THR A 376 0.87 -2.80 -37.32
N LYS A 377 2.14 -2.94 -36.95
CA LYS A 377 2.66 -4.19 -36.41
C LYS A 377 2.38 -4.26 -34.91
N PHE A 378 1.22 -4.81 -34.56
CA PHE A 378 0.90 -5.10 -33.16
C PHE A 378 1.79 -6.23 -32.62
N GLU A 379 2.09 -6.15 -31.33
CA GLU A 379 2.82 -7.17 -30.59
C GLU A 379 1.94 -7.79 -29.51
N LYS A 380 2.42 -8.88 -28.90
CA LYS A 380 1.74 -9.57 -27.80
C LYS A 380 2.65 -9.62 -26.60
N ALA A 381 2.13 -9.24 -25.44
CA ALA A 381 2.82 -9.36 -24.16
C ALA A 381 3.10 -10.82 -23.82
N SER A 382 3.99 -11.08 -22.85
CA SER A 382 4.21 -12.42 -22.34
C SER A 382 2.98 -12.97 -21.60
N ILE A 383 2.97 -14.28 -21.37
CA ILE A 383 1.96 -14.91 -20.51
C ILE A 383 2.29 -14.55 -19.07
N TRP A 384 1.38 -13.86 -18.40
CA TRP A 384 1.59 -13.44 -17.01
C TRP A 384 1.02 -14.48 -16.04
N ALA A 385 1.81 -14.83 -15.02
CA ALA A 385 1.44 -15.70 -13.89
C ALA A 385 0.72 -17.01 -14.28
N ASN A 386 1.13 -17.64 -15.38
CA ASN A 386 0.51 -18.85 -15.93
C ASN A 386 -1.02 -18.76 -16.12
N MET A 387 -1.54 -17.54 -16.31
CA MET A 387 -2.94 -17.31 -16.65
C MET A 387 -3.26 -17.95 -18.01
N PRO A 388 -4.47 -18.52 -18.21
CA PRO A 388 -4.89 -18.99 -19.52
C PRO A 388 -4.76 -17.88 -20.56
N GLU A 389 -4.22 -18.18 -21.75
CA GLU A 389 -3.92 -17.17 -22.78
C GLU A 389 -5.09 -16.26 -23.11
N LYS A 390 -6.34 -16.77 -23.04
CA LYS A 390 -7.54 -15.95 -23.28
C LYS A 390 -7.70 -14.78 -22.31
N TYR A 391 -7.04 -14.82 -21.14
CA TYR A 391 -7.09 -13.80 -20.10
C TYR A 391 -5.77 -13.05 -19.89
N THR A 392 -4.73 -13.30 -20.69
CA THR A 392 -3.42 -12.61 -20.62
C THR A 392 -2.86 -12.45 -22.04
N ARG A 393 -1.55 -12.30 -22.21
CA ARG A 393 -0.88 -12.21 -23.51
C ARG A 393 -1.47 -11.08 -24.36
N ASN A 394 -1.71 -9.95 -23.71
CA ASN A 394 -2.45 -8.82 -24.25
C ASN A 394 -1.80 -8.31 -25.55
N THR A 395 -2.65 -7.96 -26.52
CA THR A 395 -2.17 -7.29 -27.73
C THR A 395 -1.82 -5.84 -27.40
N TYR A 396 -0.69 -5.33 -27.89
CA TYR A 396 -0.32 -3.93 -27.71
C TYR A 396 0.29 -3.30 -28.97
N VAL A 397 0.20 -1.97 -29.04
CA VAL A 397 0.90 -1.14 -30.02
C VAL A 397 2.26 -0.75 -29.44
N PRO A 398 3.39 -1.08 -30.07
CA PRO A 398 4.71 -0.64 -29.61
C PRO A 398 4.79 0.89 -29.57
N SER A 399 5.46 1.47 -28.55
CA SER A 399 5.60 2.93 -28.41
C SER A 399 6.41 3.58 -29.53
N THR A 400 7.18 2.78 -30.29
CA THR A 400 7.94 3.20 -31.47
C THR A 400 7.08 3.29 -32.73
N ASP A 401 5.88 2.69 -32.74
CA ASP A 401 4.95 2.76 -33.88
C ASP A 401 4.23 4.13 -33.88
N PRO A 402 4.10 4.82 -35.04
CA PRO A 402 3.39 6.10 -35.13
C PRO A 402 1.94 6.06 -34.60
N LEU A 403 1.26 4.91 -34.70
CA LEU A 403 -0.09 4.75 -34.18
C LEU A 403 -0.14 4.98 -32.66
N PHE A 404 0.90 4.62 -31.91
CA PHE A 404 0.94 4.84 -30.46
C PHE A 404 0.79 6.33 -30.13
N THR A 405 1.54 7.20 -30.80
CA THR A 405 1.45 8.66 -30.61
C THR A 405 0.06 9.19 -30.92
N VAL A 406 -0.56 8.73 -32.03
CA VAL A 406 -1.91 9.14 -32.42
C VAL A 406 -2.95 8.71 -31.38
N LEU A 407 -2.84 7.48 -30.88
CA LEU A 407 -3.76 6.94 -29.88
C LEU A 407 -3.58 7.60 -28.51
N SER A 408 -2.34 7.86 -28.07
CA SER A 408 -2.06 8.60 -26.84
C SER A 408 -2.64 10.01 -26.88
N GLN A 409 -2.47 10.74 -27.99
CA GLN A 409 -3.06 12.06 -28.16
C GLN A 409 -4.58 12.02 -28.04
N ARG A 410 -5.24 11.13 -28.78
CA ARG A 410 -6.70 10.99 -28.71
C ARG A 410 -7.20 10.58 -27.33
N PHE A 411 -6.47 9.71 -26.63
CA PHE A 411 -6.85 9.28 -25.29
C PHE A 411 -6.79 10.44 -24.29
N ILE A 412 -5.69 11.21 -24.27
CA ILE A 412 -5.53 12.35 -23.38
C ILE A 412 -6.52 13.47 -23.72
N GLU A 413 -6.78 13.74 -25.02
CA GLU A 413 -7.79 14.70 -25.45
C GLU A 413 -9.20 14.30 -24.99
N LEU A 414 -9.57 13.02 -25.13
CA LEU A 414 -10.84 12.49 -24.63
C LEU A 414 -10.93 12.59 -23.11
N GLN A 415 -9.89 12.16 -22.40
CA GLN A 415 -9.83 12.22 -20.94
C GLN A 415 -10.01 13.66 -20.44
N LYS A 416 -9.28 14.61 -21.02
CA LYS A 416 -9.40 16.04 -20.71
C LYS A 416 -10.82 16.54 -20.95
N LYS A 417 -11.45 16.16 -22.08
CA LYS A 417 -12.85 16.50 -22.37
C LYS A 417 -13.79 15.93 -21.31
N MET A 418 -13.60 14.66 -20.92
CA MET A 418 -14.44 14.00 -19.91
C MET A 418 -14.30 14.61 -18.52
N TYR A 419 -13.13 15.19 -18.20
CA TYR A 419 -12.90 15.99 -16.99
C TYR A 419 -13.20 17.49 -17.18
N ASN A 420 -14.05 17.87 -18.15
CA ASN A 420 -14.46 19.26 -18.38
C ASN A 420 -13.27 20.22 -18.61
N GLY A 421 -12.26 19.77 -19.35
CA GLY A 421 -11.06 20.55 -19.68
C GLY A 421 -9.92 20.42 -18.68
N PHE A 422 -10.13 19.77 -17.53
CA PHE A 422 -9.08 19.56 -16.54
C PHE A 422 -8.03 18.53 -17.00
N THR A 423 -6.77 18.82 -16.69
CA THR A 423 -5.67 17.86 -16.64
C THR A 423 -4.80 18.20 -15.43
N SER A 424 -4.15 17.19 -14.85
CA SER A 424 -3.10 17.40 -13.85
C SER A 424 -1.72 17.59 -14.47
N HIS A 425 -1.55 17.24 -15.75
CA HIS A 425 -0.27 17.05 -16.44
C HIS A 425 0.58 15.87 -15.91
N TYR A 426 0.12 15.10 -14.92
CA TYR A 426 0.82 13.92 -14.41
C TYR A 426 0.10 12.67 -14.86
N TYR A 427 0.82 11.83 -15.61
CA TYR A 427 0.23 10.67 -16.26
C TYR A 427 0.95 9.37 -15.87
N LEU A 428 0.21 8.42 -15.30
CA LEU A 428 0.72 7.07 -15.05
C LEU A 428 0.72 6.27 -16.34
N LEU A 429 1.87 5.69 -16.67
CA LEU A 429 2.05 4.81 -17.82
C LEU A 429 3.14 3.79 -17.52
N ASP A 430 2.75 2.53 -17.36
CA ASP A 430 3.65 1.39 -17.15
C ASP A 430 3.60 0.47 -18.37
N LEU A 431 4.78 0.08 -18.86
CA LEU A 431 4.94 -0.74 -20.07
C LEU A 431 5.17 -2.23 -19.77
N TYR A 432 6.02 -2.52 -18.78
CA TYR A 432 6.59 -3.85 -18.57
C TYR A 432 6.41 -4.34 -17.13
N ASN A 433 5.35 -3.90 -16.44
CA ASN A 433 5.11 -4.31 -15.07
C ASN A 433 4.83 -5.83 -15.02
N GLU A 434 5.83 -6.60 -14.58
CA GLU A 434 5.84 -8.07 -14.59
C GLU A 434 5.60 -8.69 -15.98
N LEU A 435 5.94 -7.98 -17.04
CA LEU A 435 5.87 -8.47 -18.41
C LEU A 435 7.26 -8.48 -19.02
N ASP A 436 7.54 -9.49 -19.84
CA ASP A 436 8.83 -9.60 -20.52
C ASP A 436 8.88 -8.58 -21.66
N PRO A 437 9.85 -7.67 -21.67
CA PRO A 437 10.01 -6.74 -22.79
C PRO A 437 10.41 -7.50 -24.06
N PRO A 438 9.97 -7.03 -25.24
CA PRO A 438 10.39 -7.62 -26.53
C PRO A 438 11.81 -7.17 -26.97
N CYS A 439 12.59 -6.54 -26.08
CA CYS A 439 13.83 -5.83 -26.40
C CYS A 439 15.07 -6.53 -25.83
N GLU A 440 16.01 -6.95 -26.67
CA GLU A 440 17.33 -7.39 -26.19
C GLU A 440 18.44 -6.33 -26.39
N ALA A 441 18.41 -5.60 -27.51
CA ALA A 441 19.40 -4.58 -27.81
C ALA A 441 19.17 -3.29 -27.01
N LEU A 442 20.26 -2.64 -26.55
CA LEU A 442 20.18 -1.42 -25.75
C LEU A 442 19.42 -0.28 -26.44
N ASP A 443 19.64 -0.09 -27.75
CA ASP A 443 18.96 0.97 -28.51
C ASP A 443 17.42 0.75 -28.55
N CYS A 444 16.95 -0.49 -28.49
CA CYS A 444 15.51 -0.81 -28.40
C CYS A 444 14.89 -0.18 -27.15
N PHE A 445 15.55 -0.29 -25.99
CA PHE A 445 15.05 0.31 -24.75
C PHE A 445 15.04 1.85 -24.80
N THR A 446 16.07 2.45 -25.41
CA THR A 446 16.12 3.91 -25.62
C THR A 446 14.99 4.38 -26.54
N ASP A 447 14.73 3.66 -27.63
CA ASP A 447 13.69 4.00 -28.59
C ASP A 447 12.28 3.86 -27.99
N VAL A 448 12.07 2.82 -27.18
CA VAL A 448 10.79 2.59 -26.48
C VAL A 448 10.42 3.79 -25.60
N THR A 449 11.33 4.25 -24.74
CA THR A 449 11.03 5.36 -23.82
C THR A 449 11.05 6.72 -24.50
N HIS A 450 11.85 6.90 -25.56
CA HIS A 450 11.74 8.05 -26.44
C HIS A 450 10.34 8.13 -27.07
N GLY A 451 9.82 7.01 -27.57
CA GLY A 451 8.49 6.91 -28.18
C GLY A 451 7.38 7.31 -27.21
N VAL A 452 7.46 6.85 -25.96
CA VAL A 452 6.51 7.24 -24.90
C VAL A 452 6.58 8.74 -24.61
N MET A 453 7.78 9.29 -24.39
CA MET A 453 7.92 10.72 -24.10
C MET A 453 7.43 11.59 -25.26
N LYS A 454 7.76 11.21 -26.50
CA LYS A 454 7.24 11.88 -27.69
C LYS A 454 5.71 11.88 -27.72
N ALA A 455 5.08 10.74 -27.44
CA ALA A 455 3.63 10.61 -27.45
C ALA A 455 2.97 11.46 -26.36
N LEU A 456 3.48 11.42 -25.13
CA LEU A 456 2.99 12.25 -24.02
C LEU A 456 3.15 13.74 -24.33
N LYS A 457 4.32 14.17 -24.80
CA LYS A 457 4.58 15.58 -25.13
C LYS A 457 3.81 16.09 -26.34
N THR A 458 3.46 15.21 -27.27
CA THR A 458 2.57 15.55 -28.38
C THR A 458 1.14 15.79 -27.88
N ALA A 459 0.67 14.97 -26.94
CA ALA A 459 -0.66 15.08 -26.36
C ALA A 459 -0.81 16.26 -25.39
N ASP A 460 0.22 16.49 -24.59
CA ASP A 460 0.30 17.54 -23.57
C ASP A 460 1.76 17.98 -23.40
N PRO A 461 2.14 19.19 -23.88
CA PRO A 461 3.51 19.68 -23.77
C PRO A 461 4.05 19.77 -22.34
N GLU A 462 3.18 19.91 -21.34
CA GLU A 462 3.53 19.99 -19.91
C GLU A 462 3.52 18.60 -19.23
N ALA A 463 3.25 17.52 -19.97
CA ALA A 463 3.15 16.17 -19.42
C ALA A 463 4.40 15.74 -18.64
N ILE A 464 4.18 15.21 -17.45
CA ILE A 464 5.13 14.49 -16.61
C ILE A 464 4.76 13.01 -16.65
N TRP A 465 5.71 12.18 -17.07
CA TRP A 465 5.54 10.74 -17.06
C TRP A 465 5.76 10.20 -15.64
N VAL A 466 4.70 9.72 -15.00
CA VAL A 466 4.79 8.97 -13.74
C VAL A 466 4.89 7.48 -14.04
N MET A 467 5.82 6.77 -13.40
CA MET A 467 6.02 5.33 -13.60
C MET A 467 6.37 4.60 -12.31
N GLN A 468 6.02 3.32 -12.25
CA GLN A 468 6.47 2.41 -11.19
C GLN A 468 7.84 1.81 -11.57
N GLY A 469 8.81 1.86 -10.65
CA GLY A 469 10.11 1.21 -10.83
C GLY A 469 10.11 -0.31 -10.68
N TRP A 470 8.97 -0.93 -10.32
CA TRP A 470 8.85 -2.35 -9.94
C TRP A 470 9.41 -3.33 -10.97
N PHE A 471 9.21 -3.07 -12.26
CA PHE A 471 9.66 -3.98 -13.31
C PHE A 471 11.19 -4.22 -13.29
N LEU A 472 11.96 -3.27 -12.74
CA LEU A 472 13.41 -3.37 -12.58
C LEU A 472 13.85 -4.33 -11.47
N VAL A 473 12.94 -4.77 -10.59
CA VAL A 473 13.25 -5.76 -9.53
C VAL A 473 13.57 -7.13 -10.14
N ASN A 474 13.09 -7.44 -11.34
CA ASN A 474 13.48 -8.65 -12.06
C ASN A 474 14.89 -8.53 -12.66
N ARG A 475 15.91 -8.77 -11.84
CA ARG A 475 17.33 -8.64 -12.21
C ARG A 475 17.86 -9.74 -13.11
N GLY A 476 17.13 -10.84 -13.26
CA GLY A 476 17.44 -11.85 -14.27
C GLY A 476 17.33 -11.29 -15.70
N TYR A 477 16.51 -10.25 -15.89
CA TYR A 477 16.36 -9.57 -17.17
C TYR A 477 16.91 -8.14 -17.18
N TRP A 478 16.62 -7.36 -16.13
CA TRP A 478 16.97 -5.93 -16.05
C TRP A 478 18.38 -5.71 -15.48
N GLU A 479 19.37 -6.00 -16.32
CA GLU A 479 20.78 -5.70 -16.05
C GLU A 479 21.08 -4.21 -16.20
N ASN A 480 22.11 -3.71 -15.51
CA ASN A 480 22.46 -2.28 -15.46
C ASN A 480 22.52 -1.59 -16.83
N PRO A 481 23.14 -2.17 -17.88
CA PRO A 481 23.14 -1.54 -19.21
C PRO A 481 21.74 -1.39 -19.82
N LYS A 482 20.84 -2.38 -19.62
CA LYS A 482 19.45 -2.33 -20.10
C LYS A 482 18.66 -1.27 -19.33
N MET A 483 18.84 -1.19 -18.01
CA MET A 483 18.22 -0.16 -17.18
C MET A 483 18.65 1.25 -17.58
N GLU A 484 19.95 1.49 -17.74
CA GLU A 484 20.47 2.79 -18.17
C GLU A 484 19.94 3.18 -19.56
N ALA A 485 19.94 2.22 -20.50
CA ALA A 485 19.43 2.44 -21.85
C ALA A 485 17.93 2.78 -21.88
N PHE A 486 17.13 2.17 -21.00
CA PHE A 486 15.71 2.51 -20.82
C PHE A 486 15.54 3.97 -20.41
N PHE A 487 16.29 4.45 -19.41
CA PHE A 487 16.17 5.85 -18.96
C PHE A 487 16.80 6.87 -19.91
N LYS A 488 17.72 6.46 -20.79
CA LYS A 488 18.39 7.34 -21.76
C LYS A 488 17.42 8.00 -22.74
N GLY A 489 16.37 7.30 -23.20
CA GLY A 489 15.37 7.87 -24.12
C GLY A 489 14.59 9.03 -23.50
N ILE A 490 14.35 8.97 -22.19
CA ILE A 490 13.65 10.02 -21.42
C ILE A 490 14.49 11.30 -21.35
N LYS A 491 15.81 11.17 -21.13
CA LYS A 491 16.73 12.32 -21.01
C LYS A 491 16.81 13.21 -22.24
N GLN A 492 16.35 12.72 -23.40
CA GLN A 492 16.28 13.49 -24.64
C GLN A 492 15.19 14.58 -24.59
N PHE A 493 14.29 14.52 -23.61
CA PHE A 493 13.22 15.49 -23.38
C PHE A 493 13.46 16.25 -22.06
N ASN A 494 13.63 17.57 -22.15
CA ASN A 494 13.87 18.45 -21.00
C ASN A 494 14.95 17.94 -20.02
N GLY A 495 16.02 17.32 -20.54
CA GLY A 495 17.10 16.76 -19.71
C GLY A 495 16.64 15.66 -18.73
N GLY A 496 15.49 15.03 -18.97
CA GLY A 496 14.91 14.01 -18.10
C GLY A 496 14.20 14.56 -16.87
N GLN A 497 13.80 15.84 -16.87
CA GLN A 497 13.05 16.43 -15.75
C GLN A 497 11.52 16.25 -15.87
N ASP A 498 11.04 15.73 -17.00
CA ASP A 498 9.62 15.50 -17.29
C ASP A 498 9.16 14.07 -16.95
N VAL A 499 9.70 13.52 -15.86
CA VAL A 499 9.41 12.17 -15.37
C VAL A 499 9.41 12.17 -13.84
N PHE A 500 8.64 11.28 -13.23
CA PHE A 500 8.74 10.95 -11.81
C PHE A 500 8.66 9.44 -11.60
N VAL A 501 9.73 8.85 -11.07
CA VAL A 501 9.80 7.40 -10.82
C VAL A 501 9.46 7.09 -9.36
N PHE A 502 8.46 6.25 -9.12
CA PHE A 502 8.24 5.64 -7.81
C PHE A 502 9.23 4.49 -7.63
N ASP A 503 10.20 4.66 -6.72
CA ASP A 503 11.00 3.54 -6.26
C ASP A 503 10.14 2.69 -5.33
N LEU A 504 9.44 1.73 -5.91
CA LEU A 504 8.22 1.17 -5.34
C LEU A 504 8.46 0.35 -4.07
N TYR A 505 9.67 -0.18 -3.88
CA TYR A 505 10.00 -1.17 -2.85
C TYR A 505 11.28 -0.85 -2.07
N SER A 506 11.51 0.44 -1.78
CA SER A 506 12.76 0.90 -1.17
C SER A 506 12.97 0.43 0.27
N ASP A 507 11.93 0.01 0.99
CA ASP A 507 12.04 -0.50 2.37
C ASP A 507 12.74 -1.86 2.48
N VAL A 508 12.93 -2.57 1.37
CA VAL A 508 13.60 -3.88 1.31
C VAL A 508 14.54 -4.02 0.11
N ALA A 509 14.14 -3.58 -1.08
CA ALA A 509 14.91 -3.69 -2.32
C ALA A 509 15.05 -2.33 -3.03
N PRO A 510 15.85 -1.39 -2.46
CA PRO A 510 16.00 -0.04 -3.00
C PRO A 510 16.76 -0.02 -4.33
N LEU A 511 16.06 0.26 -5.43
CA LEU A 511 16.64 0.38 -6.75
C LEU A 511 17.42 1.69 -6.93
N TRP A 512 17.13 2.72 -6.14
CA TRP A 512 17.82 4.00 -6.23
C TRP A 512 19.33 3.87 -6.00
N ASN A 513 19.77 2.97 -5.13
CA ASN A 513 21.20 2.83 -4.80
C ASN A 513 21.99 2.30 -6.00
N GLU A 514 21.44 1.30 -6.68
CA GLU A 514 22.09 0.68 -7.84
C GLU A 514 22.03 1.54 -9.10
N THR A 515 20.93 2.27 -9.26
CA THR A 515 20.74 3.20 -10.38
C THR A 515 21.35 4.58 -10.13
N GLN A 516 22.00 4.79 -8.97
CA GLN A 516 22.58 6.07 -8.55
C GLN A 516 21.56 7.21 -8.67
N GLY A 517 20.40 7.02 -8.02
CA GLY A 517 19.27 7.92 -8.07
C GLY A 517 18.65 7.99 -9.47
N TYR A 518 18.35 6.83 -10.08
CA TYR A 518 17.73 6.72 -11.41
C TYR A 518 18.48 7.52 -12.48
N TYR A 519 19.81 7.46 -12.44
CA TYR A 519 20.70 8.19 -13.33
C TYR A 519 20.45 9.70 -13.35
N GLY A 520 20.01 10.27 -12.22
CA GLY A 520 19.73 11.70 -12.05
C GLY A 520 18.31 12.14 -12.43
N LEU A 521 17.41 11.23 -12.81
CA LEU A 521 15.99 11.54 -13.06
C LEU A 521 15.24 11.81 -11.74
N PRO A 522 14.17 12.63 -11.71
CA PRO A 522 13.36 12.78 -10.52
C PRO A 522 12.71 11.46 -10.07
N TRP A 523 12.91 11.09 -8.81
CA TRP A 523 12.39 9.86 -8.22
C TRP A 523 11.92 10.07 -6.78
N GLY A 524 11.21 9.10 -6.22
CA GLY A 524 10.83 9.14 -4.81
C GLY A 524 10.93 7.78 -4.12
N TRP A 525 11.37 7.80 -2.87
CA TRP A 525 11.47 6.63 -2.00
C TRP A 525 10.09 6.16 -1.55
N SER A 526 9.83 4.86 -1.49
CA SER A 526 8.60 4.38 -0.85
C SER A 526 8.74 3.09 -0.05
N MET A 527 7.79 2.94 0.87
CA MET A 527 7.55 1.69 1.59
C MET A 527 6.41 0.91 0.95
N LEU A 528 6.73 -0.26 0.39
CA LEU A 528 5.75 -1.22 -0.15
C LEU A 528 5.10 -1.98 1.02
N ASN A 529 5.90 -2.59 1.89
CA ASN A 529 5.52 -3.38 3.07
C ASN A 529 4.56 -4.57 2.87
N ASN A 530 3.43 -4.38 2.21
CA ASN A 530 2.33 -5.32 2.11
C ASN A 530 2.03 -5.74 0.68
N PHE A 531 1.91 -7.05 0.48
CA PHE A 531 1.50 -7.69 -0.78
C PHE A 531 0.11 -8.36 -0.64
N GLY A 532 -0.72 -8.28 -1.67
CA GLY A 532 -2.04 -8.91 -1.75
C GLY A 532 -3.09 -8.37 -0.77
N GLY A 533 -2.77 -7.35 0.04
CA GLY A 533 -3.62 -6.97 1.18
C GLY A 533 -3.70 -8.07 2.25
N SER A 534 -2.75 -9.01 2.29
CA SER A 534 -2.74 -10.11 3.26
C SER A 534 -2.33 -9.64 4.65
N GLN A 535 -2.93 -10.24 5.68
CA GLN A 535 -2.62 -9.94 7.07
C GLN A 535 -1.27 -10.55 7.49
N GLY A 536 -0.66 -9.94 8.50
CA GLY A 536 0.63 -10.33 9.07
C GLY A 536 1.35 -9.11 9.63
N LEU A 537 1.95 -9.26 10.81
CA LEU A 537 2.77 -8.20 11.39
C LEU A 537 4.16 -8.27 10.77
N TYR A 538 4.53 -7.24 10.00
CA TYR A 538 5.79 -7.22 9.24
C TYR A 538 6.31 -5.81 9.05
N GLY A 539 7.63 -5.66 9.13
CA GLY A 539 8.30 -4.45 8.71
C GLY A 539 9.80 -4.47 8.95
N THR A 540 10.45 -3.43 8.44
CA THR A 540 11.89 -3.17 8.53
C THR A 540 12.12 -1.84 9.28
N LEU A 541 11.49 -1.67 10.44
CA LEU A 541 11.48 -0.41 11.21
C LEU A 541 12.87 0.22 11.39
N PRO A 542 13.95 -0.51 11.70
CA PRO A 542 15.29 0.08 11.72
C PRO A 542 15.71 0.69 10.38
N THR A 543 15.45 0.00 9.26
CA THR A 543 15.70 0.50 7.89
C THR A 543 14.89 1.76 7.61
N LEU A 544 13.59 1.78 7.96
CA LEU A 544 12.73 2.95 7.73
C LEU A 544 13.28 4.21 8.41
N LEU A 545 13.91 4.08 9.58
CA LEU A 545 14.44 5.21 10.35
C LEU A 545 15.75 5.80 9.79
N THR A 546 16.43 5.11 8.88
CA THR A 546 17.75 5.50 8.38
C THR A 546 17.80 5.67 6.86
N GLU A 547 17.24 4.73 6.13
CA GLU A 547 17.44 4.58 4.68
C GLU A 547 16.90 5.77 3.87
N PRO A 548 15.69 6.32 4.12
CA PRO A 548 15.20 7.47 3.34
C PRO A 548 16.12 8.70 3.44
N PHE A 549 16.78 8.89 4.59
CA PHE A 549 17.75 9.94 4.81
C PHE A 549 19.11 9.62 4.16
N GLU A 550 19.46 8.35 4.00
CA GLU A 550 20.62 7.93 3.20
C GLU A 550 20.38 8.21 1.73
N GLY A 551 19.26 7.75 1.17
CA GLY A 551 18.86 8.04 -0.21
C GLY A 551 18.88 9.54 -0.50
N TYR A 552 18.33 10.37 0.40
CA TYR A 552 18.37 11.82 0.23
C TYR A 552 19.78 12.40 0.35
N ARG A 553 20.63 11.94 1.29
CA ARG A 553 22.00 12.48 1.45
C ARG A 553 22.89 12.16 0.25
N HIS A 554 22.72 10.99 -0.37
CA HIS A 554 23.48 10.57 -1.55
C HIS A 554 22.96 11.25 -2.81
N GLU A 555 21.63 11.33 -2.98
CA GLU A 555 21.00 11.72 -4.24
C GLU A 555 20.04 12.93 -4.09
N ALA A 556 20.38 13.90 -3.22
CA ALA A 556 19.55 15.08 -2.91
C ALA A 556 19.09 15.91 -4.13
N LYS A 557 19.82 15.79 -5.25
CA LYS A 557 19.50 16.49 -6.49
C LYS A 557 18.38 15.83 -7.29
N SER A 558 18.16 14.53 -7.14
CA SER A 558 17.19 13.73 -7.92
C SER A 558 16.10 13.11 -7.06
N MET A 559 16.34 12.85 -5.78
CA MET A 559 15.28 12.43 -4.85
C MET A 559 14.34 13.63 -4.60
N ARG A 560 13.10 13.50 -5.08
CA ARG A 560 12.06 14.53 -5.03
C ARG A 560 10.82 14.10 -4.28
N GLY A 561 10.70 12.84 -3.88
CA GLY A 561 9.54 12.39 -3.11
C GLY A 561 9.82 11.30 -2.08
N MET A 562 8.84 11.13 -1.21
CA MET A 562 8.76 10.01 -0.28
C MET A 562 7.29 9.58 -0.14
N GLY A 563 7.02 8.28 -0.02
CA GLY A 563 5.64 7.81 -0.04
C GLY A 563 5.43 6.41 0.50
N ILE A 564 4.18 5.97 0.40
CA ILE A 564 3.75 4.62 0.78
C ILE A 564 3.00 3.99 -0.39
N THR A 565 3.33 2.74 -0.71
CA THR A 565 2.98 2.09 -1.97
C THR A 565 2.46 0.68 -1.75
N MET A 566 1.87 0.40 -0.60
CA MET A 566 1.34 -0.92 -0.25
C MET A 566 0.28 -1.44 -1.20
N GLU A 567 0.28 -2.75 -1.46
CA GLU A 567 -0.76 -3.38 -2.26
C GLU A 567 -2.12 -3.38 -1.56
N GLY A 568 -2.15 -3.41 -0.23
CA GLY A 568 -3.37 -3.27 0.55
C GLY A 568 -3.16 -2.63 1.92
N ILE A 569 -4.21 -1.98 2.42
CA ILE A 569 -4.19 -1.21 3.68
C ILE A 569 -4.85 -1.99 4.83
N ASN A 570 -5.11 -1.33 5.97
CA ASN A 570 -5.62 -1.94 7.21
C ASN A 570 -4.69 -3.04 7.75
N ASN A 571 -3.41 -2.69 7.87
CA ASN A 571 -2.34 -3.48 8.48
C ASN A 571 -1.23 -2.52 8.93
N ASN A 572 -0.32 -2.94 9.81
CA ASN A 572 0.94 -2.27 10.17
C ASN A 572 0.90 -0.71 10.29
N GLU A 573 -0.20 -0.14 10.81
CA GLU A 573 -0.55 1.28 10.63
C GLU A 573 0.52 2.27 11.12
N TYR A 574 1.25 1.89 12.17
CA TYR A 574 2.34 2.68 12.70
C TYR A 574 3.44 2.93 11.67
N LEU A 575 3.80 1.93 10.85
CA LEU A 575 4.89 2.05 9.88
C LEU A 575 4.52 3.05 8.76
N TYR A 576 3.27 3.00 8.29
CA TYR A 576 2.79 3.96 7.29
C TYR A 576 2.75 5.38 7.86
N GLN A 577 2.27 5.54 9.10
CA GLN A 577 2.27 6.84 9.77
C GLN A 577 3.70 7.38 9.96
N LEU A 578 4.63 6.50 10.36
CA LEU A 578 6.04 6.85 10.51
C LEU A 578 6.60 7.40 9.20
N VAL A 579 6.46 6.67 8.08
CA VAL A 579 7.00 7.11 6.78
C VAL A 579 6.46 8.48 6.37
N LEU A 580 5.17 8.75 6.57
CA LEU A 580 4.61 10.08 6.28
C LEU A 580 5.14 11.16 7.21
N ASP A 581 5.33 10.85 8.50
CA ASP A 581 5.92 11.77 9.48
C ASP A 581 7.40 12.06 9.14
N LEU A 582 8.17 11.06 8.69
CA LEU A 582 9.59 11.21 8.29
C LEU A 582 9.80 12.33 7.27
N ALA A 583 8.86 12.54 6.34
CA ALA A 583 8.98 13.54 5.27
C ALA A 583 9.06 14.98 5.78
N TRP A 584 8.71 15.20 7.04
CA TRP A 584 8.66 16.51 7.72
C TRP A 584 9.77 16.69 8.75
N HIS A 585 10.74 15.77 8.80
CA HIS A 585 11.94 15.88 9.62
C HIS A 585 13.12 16.48 8.84
N ARG A 586 14.11 17.05 9.57
CA ARG A 586 15.34 17.55 8.95
C ARG A 586 16.17 16.40 8.39
N ALA A 587 16.72 16.59 7.19
CA ALA A 587 17.60 15.65 6.50
C ALA A 587 19.05 16.16 6.36
N ASP A 588 19.44 17.18 7.13
CA ASP A 588 20.74 17.85 6.97
C ASP A 588 21.94 16.97 7.40
N LYS A 589 23.14 17.32 6.92
CA LYS A 589 24.39 16.57 7.15
C LYS A 589 24.90 16.65 8.60
N GLN A 590 24.38 17.55 9.44
CA GLN A 590 24.78 17.72 10.84
C GLN A 590 23.77 17.13 11.83
N ALA A 591 22.59 16.70 11.37
CA ALA A 591 21.57 15.97 12.10
C ALA A 591 22.09 14.56 12.43
N GLN A 592 23.08 14.49 13.33
CA GLN A 592 23.71 13.26 13.80
C GLN A 592 22.77 12.37 14.64
N LYS A 593 21.51 12.76 14.86
CA LYS A 593 20.57 11.98 15.66
C LYS A 593 19.44 11.46 14.78
N PRO A 594 19.47 10.17 14.41
CA PRO A 594 18.32 9.48 13.85
C PRO A 594 17.09 9.75 14.73
N ILE A 595 15.91 9.74 14.12
CA ILE A 595 14.66 9.81 14.88
C ILE A 595 14.67 8.68 15.91
N ASN A 596 14.42 9.03 17.17
CA ASN A 596 14.31 8.04 18.22
C ASN A 596 13.01 7.25 18.03
N GLY A 597 13.10 6.15 17.28
CA GLY A 597 11.95 5.30 16.93
C GLY A 597 11.16 4.82 18.15
N ALA A 598 11.84 4.52 19.26
CA ALA A 598 11.18 4.10 20.49
C ALA A 598 10.35 5.23 21.12
N ALA A 599 10.88 6.46 21.16
CA ALA A 599 10.12 7.62 21.62
C ALA A 599 8.95 7.96 20.69
N HIS A 600 9.18 7.86 19.37
CA HIS A 600 8.14 8.08 18.36
C HIS A 600 6.99 7.07 18.49
N LEU A 601 7.31 5.79 18.63
CA LEU A 601 6.33 4.72 18.85
C LEU A 601 5.55 4.95 20.15
N ASN A 602 6.21 5.25 21.26
CA ASN A 602 5.53 5.51 22.52
C ASN A 602 4.55 6.69 22.41
N ALA A 603 4.96 7.78 21.77
CA ALA A 603 4.09 8.94 21.54
C ALA A 603 2.88 8.57 20.67
N PHE A 604 3.10 7.80 19.59
CA PHE A 604 2.02 7.28 18.75
C PHE A 604 1.03 6.43 19.56
N LEU A 605 1.50 5.50 20.39
CA LEU A 605 0.63 4.62 21.19
C LEU A 605 -0.18 5.39 22.23
N VAL A 606 0.41 6.42 22.85
CA VAL A 606 -0.31 7.31 23.78
C VAL A 606 -1.43 8.07 23.06
N ARG A 607 -1.17 8.59 21.86
CA ARG A 607 -2.21 9.25 21.05
C ARG A 607 -3.24 8.28 20.49
N ARG A 608 -2.83 7.06 20.14
CA ARG A 608 -3.68 6.01 19.56
C ARG A 608 -4.61 5.37 20.58
N TYR A 609 -4.18 5.19 21.83
CA TYR A 609 -4.99 4.54 22.87
C TYR A 609 -5.52 5.53 23.92
N GLY A 610 -4.84 6.65 24.13
CA GLY A 610 -5.02 7.54 25.28
C GLY A 610 -4.10 7.17 26.44
N ALA A 611 -3.67 8.17 27.21
CA ALA A 611 -2.70 8.03 28.29
C ALA A 611 -3.08 6.95 29.33
N GLU A 612 -4.38 6.83 29.64
CA GLU A 612 -4.89 5.82 30.59
C GLU A 612 -4.68 4.37 30.11
N ARG A 613 -4.71 4.14 28.79
CA ARG A 613 -4.61 2.80 28.19
C ARG A 613 -3.23 2.47 27.67
N ALA A 614 -2.42 3.47 27.31
CA ALA A 614 -1.01 3.31 26.98
C ALA A 614 -0.17 3.05 28.25
N THR A 615 -0.56 2.04 29.03
CA THR A 615 0.09 1.64 30.27
C THR A 615 1.52 1.17 30.02
N PRO A 616 2.40 1.13 31.04
CA PRO A 616 3.75 0.58 30.89
C PRO A 616 3.79 -0.83 30.30
N ALA A 617 2.79 -1.68 30.61
CA ALA A 617 2.68 -3.02 30.03
C ALA A 617 2.37 -2.98 28.52
N VAL A 618 1.48 -2.09 28.09
CA VAL A 618 1.16 -1.91 26.66
C VAL A 618 2.37 -1.37 25.90
N LEU A 619 3.06 -0.35 26.45
CA LEU A 619 4.28 0.19 25.85
C LEU A 619 5.39 -0.87 25.77
N GLN A 620 5.54 -1.69 26.81
CA GLN A 620 6.49 -2.81 26.81
C GLN A 620 6.12 -3.90 25.79
N ALA A 621 4.83 -4.20 25.61
CA ALA A 621 4.37 -5.14 24.59
C ALA A 621 4.75 -4.66 23.18
N TRP A 622 4.46 -3.40 22.87
CA TRP A 622 4.81 -2.82 21.58
C TRP A 622 6.30 -2.65 21.36
N LYS A 623 7.08 -2.39 22.40
CA LYS A 623 8.54 -2.45 22.32
C LYS A 623 9.02 -3.84 21.89
N LYS A 624 8.47 -4.91 22.47
CA LYS A 624 8.80 -6.29 22.08
C LYS A 624 8.39 -6.58 20.63
N LEU A 625 7.19 -6.19 20.22
CA LEU A 625 6.72 -6.33 18.83
C LEU A 625 7.63 -5.56 17.85
N ALA A 626 7.98 -4.32 18.16
CA ALA A 626 8.88 -3.52 17.34
C ALA A 626 10.28 -4.15 17.19
N GLN A 627 10.77 -4.86 18.21
CA GLN A 627 12.05 -5.59 18.20
C GLN A 627 11.96 -6.98 17.55
N THR A 628 10.78 -7.38 17.07
CA THR A 628 10.52 -8.70 16.50
C THR A 628 9.86 -8.59 15.14
N VAL A 629 8.53 -8.43 15.12
CA VAL A 629 7.72 -8.41 13.89
C VAL A 629 8.05 -7.21 12.97
N TRP A 630 8.61 -6.13 13.51
CA TRP A 630 9.07 -4.98 12.71
C TRP A 630 10.59 -4.83 12.62
N ASP A 631 11.36 -5.80 13.14
CA ASP A 631 12.82 -5.86 12.99
C ASP A 631 13.21 -7.09 12.17
N CYS A 632 12.67 -7.17 10.95
CA CYS A 632 13.02 -8.25 10.03
C CYS A 632 14.46 -8.09 9.53
N ARG A 633 15.32 -9.08 9.82
CA ARG A 633 16.74 -9.14 9.39
C ARG A 633 17.11 -10.41 8.64
N THR A 634 16.13 -11.26 8.33
CA THR A 634 16.36 -12.62 7.80
C THR A 634 16.23 -12.70 6.28
N GLY A 635 16.18 -11.56 5.58
CA GLY A 635 15.96 -11.52 4.13
C GLY A 635 14.52 -11.84 3.70
N GLN A 636 13.56 -11.89 4.63
CA GLN A 636 12.14 -12.04 4.31
C GLN A 636 11.65 -10.80 3.54
N MET A 637 11.16 -11.02 2.31
CA MET A 637 10.82 -9.98 1.32
C MET A 637 9.34 -9.56 1.34
N SER A 638 8.59 -9.88 2.39
CA SER A 638 7.18 -9.45 2.55
C SER A 638 6.68 -9.88 3.92
N GLN A 639 5.44 -9.53 4.26
CA GLN A 639 4.76 -10.22 5.35
C GLN A 639 4.72 -11.74 5.11
N SER A 640 4.93 -12.53 6.17
CA SER A 640 4.79 -13.99 6.09
C SER A 640 3.33 -14.39 5.93
N LYS A 641 3.10 -15.42 5.14
CA LYS A 641 1.83 -16.16 5.16
C LYS A 641 1.79 -17.03 6.40
N THR A 642 0.63 -17.20 7.00
CA THR A 642 0.44 -18.25 8.01
C THR A 642 0.07 -19.56 7.30
N PHE A 643 0.14 -20.70 7.99
CA PHE A 643 -0.30 -21.96 7.38
C PHE A 643 -1.78 -21.93 6.96
N LEU A 644 -2.59 -21.09 7.59
CA LEU A 644 -3.99 -20.86 7.21
C LEU A 644 -4.14 -20.35 5.77
N ASP A 645 -3.21 -19.50 5.35
CA ASP A 645 -3.26 -18.76 4.09
C ASP A 645 -2.87 -19.61 2.87
N GLN A 646 -2.60 -20.90 3.05
CA GLN A 646 -2.21 -21.81 1.98
C GLN A 646 -3.04 -23.09 2.05
N THR A 647 -3.17 -23.77 0.92
CA THR A 647 -3.73 -25.13 0.88
C THR A 647 -2.91 -26.06 1.81
N PRO A 648 -3.54 -26.70 2.80
CA PRO A 648 -2.83 -27.58 3.73
C PRO A 648 -2.12 -28.73 3.01
N LYS A 649 -0.88 -29.02 3.41
CA LYS A 649 -0.05 -30.13 2.93
C LYS A 649 0.87 -30.63 4.04
N LEU A 650 1.59 -31.73 3.81
CA LEU A 650 2.52 -32.28 4.81
C LEU A 650 3.71 -31.35 5.08
N GLU A 651 4.22 -30.66 4.06
CA GLU A 651 5.34 -29.71 4.15
C GLU A 651 4.86 -28.28 3.91
N MET A 652 4.64 -27.54 5.00
CA MET A 652 4.10 -26.17 4.95
C MET A 652 5.17 -25.09 5.08
N GLU A 653 6.33 -25.37 5.67
CA GLU A 653 7.37 -24.36 5.92
C GLU A 653 8.17 -24.04 4.66
N HIS A 654 8.29 -22.75 4.33
CA HIS A 654 9.22 -22.24 3.33
C HIS A 654 9.61 -20.79 3.64
N PHE A 655 10.68 -20.30 2.99
CA PHE A 655 11.28 -18.98 3.20
C PHE A 655 11.14 -18.10 1.95
N GLY A 656 11.45 -16.81 2.07
CA GLY A 656 11.52 -15.88 0.93
C GLY A 656 10.23 -15.08 0.76
N PHE A 657 9.87 -14.75 -0.48
CA PHE A 657 8.67 -13.97 -0.77
C PHE A 657 7.42 -14.68 -0.24
N MET A 658 6.65 -13.99 0.61
CA MET A 658 5.45 -14.51 1.25
C MET A 658 5.65 -15.90 1.92
N GLY A 659 6.86 -16.14 2.44
CA GLY A 659 7.24 -17.33 3.22
C GLY A 659 6.30 -17.65 4.38
N THR A 660 6.21 -18.92 4.78
CA THR A 660 5.40 -19.36 5.93
C THR A 660 6.17 -19.51 7.23
N LYS A 661 7.50 -19.42 7.15
CA LYS A 661 8.37 -19.47 8.32
C LYS A 661 8.47 -18.10 8.99
N MET A 662 7.99 -18.03 10.23
CA MET A 662 8.11 -16.81 11.05
C MET A 662 9.58 -16.56 11.42
N TRP A 663 10.07 -15.35 11.12
CA TRP A 663 11.48 -14.95 11.30
C TRP A 663 11.84 -14.48 12.72
N TYR A 664 10.83 -14.18 13.53
CA TYR A 664 11.00 -13.47 14.80
C TYR A 664 11.08 -14.39 16.01
N ASP A 665 11.56 -13.85 17.14
CA ASP A 665 11.54 -14.51 18.44
C ASP A 665 10.09 -14.70 18.94
N ARG A 666 9.62 -15.95 18.85
CA ARG A 666 8.28 -16.38 19.26
C ARG A 666 8.00 -16.10 20.74
N LYS A 667 9.01 -16.21 21.61
CA LYS A 667 8.86 -15.97 23.05
C LYS A 667 8.53 -14.51 23.32
N MET A 668 9.25 -13.58 22.68
CA MET A 668 8.97 -12.16 22.82
C MET A 668 7.57 -11.77 22.32
N VAL A 669 7.11 -12.37 21.21
CA VAL A 669 5.76 -12.12 20.68
C VAL A 669 4.67 -12.67 21.62
N VAL A 670 4.83 -13.88 22.16
CA VAL A 670 3.90 -14.46 23.15
C VAL A 670 3.88 -13.66 24.46
N GLU A 671 5.04 -13.16 24.91
CA GLU A 671 5.13 -12.25 26.06
C GLU A 671 4.42 -10.92 25.79
N ALA A 672 4.56 -10.34 24.60
CA ALA A 672 3.84 -9.13 24.20
C ALA A 672 2.33 -9.34 24.21
N TRP A 673 1.84 -10.46 23.66
CA TRP A 673 0.43 -10.82 23.72
C TRP A 673 -0.06 -10.93 25.17
N GLY A 674 0.71 -11.59 26.04
CA GLY A 674 0.39 -11.70 27.47
C GLY A 674 0.33 -10.37 28.19
N LEU A 675 1.20 -9.42 27.85
CA LEU A 675 1.20 -8.05 28.39
C LEU A 675 -0.04 -7.27 27.95
N LEU A 676 -0.41 -7.35 26.67
CA LEU A 676 -1.64 -6.73 26.15
C LEU A 676 -2.89 -7.29 26.84
N ILE A 677 -3.02 -8.62 26.93
CA ILE A 677 -4.13 -9.26 27.65
C ILE A 677 -4.12 -8.86 29.12
N GLY A 678 -2.96 -8.91 29.79
CA GLY A 678 -2.81 -8.55 31.19
C GLY A 678 -3.24 -7.12 31.50
N SER A 679 -2.98 -6.18 30.57
CA SER A 679 -3.43 -4.79 30.69
C SER A 679 -4.97 -4.65 30.76
N THR A 680 -5.70 -5.58 30.16
CA THR A 680 -7.18 -5.58 30.18
C THR A 680 -7.78 -6.14 31.47
N LEU A 681 -6.98 -6.87 32.26
CA LEU A 681 -7.43 -7.54 33.50
C LEU A 681 -7.40 -6.61 34.72
N ARG A 682 -6.59 -5.55 34.71
CA ARG A 682 -6.48 -4.61 35.84
C ARG A 682 -7.77 -3.85 36.16
N GLY A 683 -8.69 -3.74 35.20
CA GLY A 683 -10.03 -3.22 35.44
C GLY A 683 -10.90 -4.09 36.36
N GLN A 684 -10.50 -5.34 36.65
CA GLN A 684 -11.24 -6.25 37.55
C GLN A 684 -10.58 -6.49 38.91
N GLN A 685 -9.27 -6.27 39.08
CA GLN A 685 -8.56 -6.64 40.31
C GLN A 685 -8.49 -5.55 41.39
N GLU A 686 -8.79 -4.28 41.07
CA GLU A 686 -8.83 -3.19 42.08
C GLU A 686 -10.21 -2.99 42.73
N GLN A 687 -11.20 -3.84 42.45
CA GLN A 687 -12.57 -3.67 42.96
C GLN A 687 -12.97 -4.72 43.99
N GLN A 688 -12.61 -4.48 45.26
CA GLN A 688 -13.35 -5.01 46.42
C GLN A 688 -14.61 -4.16 46.75
N GLN A 689 -15.01 -3.25 45.86
CA GLN A 689 -16.28 -2.53 45.91
C GLN A 689 -16.98 -2.60 44.55
N PRO A 690 -18.32 -2.60 44.51
CA PRO A 690 -19.05 -2.63 43.23
C PRO A 690 -18.64 -1.43 42.37
N PRO A 691 -18.33 -1.63 41.08
CA PRO A 691 -17.93 -0.54 40.19
C PRO A 691 -19.02 0.54 40.13
N PRO A 692 -18.67 1.84 40.15
CA PRO A 692 -19.54 2.81 39.50
C PRO A 692 -19.67 2.41 38.01
N PRO A 693 -20.81 2.69 37.35
CA PRO A 693 -21.15 2.18 36.01
C PRO A 693 -20.10 2.40 34.89
N SER A 694 -19.06 3.19 35.15
CA SER A 694 -18.11 3.75 34.19
C SER A 694 -16.75 3.01 34.07
N SER A 695 -16.43 2.00 34.88
CA SER A 695 -15.08 1.40 34.89
C SER A 695 -14.89 0.18 33.96
N SER A 696 -15.96 -0.58 33.64
CA SER A 696 -15.89 -1.61 32.57
C SER A 696 -16.01 -1.03 31.14
N ILE A 697 -16.26 0.28 31.04
CA ILE A 697 -16.47 1.04 29.79
C ILE A 697 -15.14 1.45 29.13
N LEU A 698 -14.01 1.36 29.84
CA LEU A 698 -12.72 1.85 29.34
C LEU A 698 -12.15 1.06 28.14
N PHE A 699 -12.53 -0.19 27.93
CA PHE A 699 -12.02 -1.01 26.81
C PHE A 699 -13.10 -1.61 25.91
N THR A 700 -14.38 -1.44 26.25
CA THR A 700 -15.54 -2.11 25.61
C THR A 700 -16.36 -1.16 24.74
N SER A 701 -16.19 0.17 24.87
CA SER A 701 -16.88 1.14 24.02
C SER A 701 -16.37 1.11 22.58
N SER A 702 -17.29 1.24 21.61
CA SER A 702 -16.97 1.54 20.20
C SER A 702 -16.12 2.80 20.03
N SER A 703 -16.04 3.65 21.06
CA SER A 703 -15.16 4.83 21.13
C SER A 703 -13.65 4.51 21.12
N PHE A 704 -13.24 3.24 21.24
CA PHE A 704 -11.82 2.84 21.36
C PHE A 704 -11.41 1.73 20.38
N SER A 705 -11.82 1.90 19.12
CA SER A 705 -11.59 0.97 18.00
C SER A 705 -10.13 0.52 17.85
N SER A 706 -9.14 1.43 17.94
CA SER A 706 -7.74 1.11 17.65
C SER A 706 -7.09 0.12 18.63
N PHE A 707 -7.38 0.17 19.94
CA PHE A 707 -6.84 -0.83 20.86
C PHE A 707 -7.46 -2.22 20.62
N ARG A 708 -8.77 -2.27 20.31
CA ARG A 708 -9.45 -3.52 19.95
C ARG A 708 -8.86 -4.12 18.67
N TYR A 709 -8.62 -3.27 17.66
CA TYR A 709 -7.96 -3.67 16.41
C TYR A 709 -6.61 -4.34 16.69
N ASP A 710 -5.73 -3.69 17.46
CA ASP A 710 -4.40 -4.22 17.72
C ASP A 710 -4.42 -5.48 18.61
N LEU A 711 -5.38 -5.57 19.53
CA LEU A 711 -5.58 -6.78 20.34
C LEU A 711 -6.04 -7.97 19.49
N VAL A 712 -6.91 -7.74 18.50
CA VAL A 712 -7.31 -8.76 17.51
C VAL A 712 -6.09 -9.19 16.71
N ASP A 713 -5.33 -8.25 16.17
CA ASP A 713 -4.21 -8.53 15.25
C ASP A 713 -3.08 -9.31 15.95
N VAL A 714 -2.69 -8.91 17.17
CA VAL A 714 -1.67 -9.63 17.94
C VAL A 714 -2.17 -11.01 18.40
N THR A 715 -3.44 -11.13 18.77
CA THR A 715 -4.02 -12.44 19.13
C THR A 715 -3.98 -13.39 17.93
N ARG A 716 -4.45 -12.92 16.77
CA ARG A 716 -4.41 -13.66 15.50
C ARG A 716 -2.99 -14.08 15.13
N GLU A 717 -2.01 -13.19 15.26
CA GLU A 717 -0.60 -13.47 14.95
C GLU A 717 -0.06 -14.64 15.79
N VAL A 718 -0.36 -14.68 17.09
CA VAL A 718 0.08 -15.79 17.93
C VAL A 718 -0.64 -17.09 17.58
N LEU A 719 -1.96 -17.06 17.39
CA LEU A 719 -2.73 -18.27 17.08
C LEU A 719 -2.30 -18.89 15.75
N LEU A 720 -2.13 -18.08 14.70
CA LEU A 720 -1.85 -18.55 13.36
C LEU A 720 -0.35 -18.69 13.04
N GLY A 721 0.50 -17.85 13.64
CA GLY A 721 1.95 -17.87 13.40
C GLY A 721 2.75 -18.73 14.38
N ILE A 722 2.18 -19.09 15.53
CA ILE A 722 2.89 -19.87 16.57
C ILE A 722 2.14 -21.16 16.92
N VAL A 723 0.85 -21.09 17.24
CA VAL A 723 0.08 -22.25 17.71
C VAL A 723 -0.26 -23.21 16.57
N LEU A 724 -0.81 -22.69 15.47
CA LEU A 724 -1.20 -23.50 14.31
C LEU A 724 -0.03 -24.29 13.69
N PRO A 725 1.17 -23.70 13.44
CA PRO A 725 2.30 -24.46 12.91
C PRO A 725 2.76 -25.59 13.83
N ALA A 726 2.72 -25.38 15.16
CA ALA A 726 3.10 -26.42 16.12
C ALA A 726 2.10 -27.58 16.14
N LEU A 727 0.79 -27.29 16.06
CA LEU A 727 -0.25 -28.32 15.96
C LEU A 727 -0.14 -29.09 14.64
N HIS A 728 0.13 -28.39 13.53
CA HIS A 728 0.36 -29.02 12.22
C HIS A 728 1.60 -29.93 12.23
N ALA A 729 2.74 -29.44 12.74
CA ALA A 729 3.98 -30.23 12.82
C ALA A 729 3.76 -31.52 13.63
N GLU A 730 2.99 -31.43 14.71
CA GLU A 730 2.64 -32.59 15.52
C GLU A 730 1.72 -33.58 14.79
N ILE A 731 0.71 -33.09 14.05
CA ILE A 731 -0.13 -33.93 13.18
C ILE A 731 0.73 -34.71 12.18
N VAL A 732 1.65 -34.03 11.49
CA VAL A 732 2.55 -34.64 10.51
C VAL A 732 3.48 -35.67 11.18
N ARG A 733 3.93 -35.41 12.41
CA ARG A 733 4.77 -36.34 13.16
C ARG A 733 4.03 -37.64 13.54
N VAL A 734 2.76 -37.55 13.92
CA VAL A 734 2.03 -38.68 14.52
C VAL A 734 1.10 -39.42 13.56
N TYR A 735 0.77 -38.89 12.39
CA TYR A 735 -0.32 -39.46 11.58
C TYR A 735 -0.10 -40.93 11.16
N ARG A 736 1.16 -41.37 11.05
CA ARG A 736 1.51 -42.77 10.73
C ARG A 736 1.73 -43.67 11.94
N SER A 737 1.83 -43.13 13.14
CA SER A 737 2.32 -43.88 14.32
C SER A 737 1.35 -43.88 15.50
N ASP A 738 0.52 -42.85 15.64
CA ASP A 738 -0.35 -42.69 16.81
C ASP A 738 -1.67 -42.03 16.41
N THR A 739 -2.64 -42.88 16.03
CA THR A 739 -3.98 -42.46 15.61
C THR A 739 -4.75 -41.74 16.72
N ALA A 740 -4.53 -42.08 18.00
CA ALA A 740 -5.21 -41.44 19.12
C ALA A 740 -4.71 -40.01 19.32
N ARG A 741 -3.38 -39.82 19.26
CA ARG A 741 -2.75 -38.50 19.31
C ARG A 741 -3.08 -37.68 18.06
N LEU A 742 -3.12 -38.29 16.88
CA LEU A 742 -3.57 -37.64 15.64
C LEU A 742 -4.97 -37.02 15.81
N ARG A 743 -5.94 -37.79 16.31
CA ARG A 743 -7.32 -37.30 16.53
C ARG A 743 -7.35 -36.13 17.51
N THR A 744 -6.60 -36.23 18.61
CA THR A 744 -6.53 -35.20 19.66
C THR A 744 -5.97 -33.89 19.12
N VAL A 745 -4.85 -33.95 18.39
CA VAL A 745 -4.18 -32.76 17.85
C VAL A 745 -4.96 -32.18 16.66
N SER A 746 -5.59 -33.02 15.83
CA SER A 746 -6.51 -32.56 14.76
C SER A 746 -7.67 -31.75 15.32
N TYR A 747 -8.28 -32.21 16.43
CA TYR A 747 -9.35 -31.47 17.11
C TYR A 747 -8.85 -30.11 17.64
N LYS A 748 -7.67 -30.07 18.28
CA LYS A 748 -7.06 -28.82 18.73
C LYS A 748 -6.76 -27.87 17.57
N LEU A 749 -6.30 -28.39 16.42
CA LEU A 749 -6.07 -27.59 15.22
C LEU A 749 -7.36 -26.90 14.76
N LEU A 750 -8.44 -27.65 14.60
CA LEU A 750 -9.72 -27.05 14.19
C LEU A 750 -10.25 -26.07 15.25
N GLN A 751 -10.02 -26.34 16.53
CA GLN A 751 -10.41 -25.44 17.62
C GLN A 751 -9.64 -24.11 17.61
N VAL A 752 -8.34 -24.12 17.32
CA VAL A 752 -7.57 -22.86 17.22
C VAL A 752 -8.06 -22.02 16.04
N LEU A 753 -8.46 -22.65 14.94
CA LEU A 753 -9.04 -21.95 13.79
C LEU A 753 -10.42 -21.34 14.11
N ASP A 754 -11.29 -22.05 14.82
CA ASP A 754 -12.60 -21.52 15.24
C ASP A 754 -12.45 -20.34 16.22
N ASP A 755 -11.53 -20.43 17.18
CA ASP A 755 -11.23 -19.30 18.07
C ASP A 755 -10.62 -18.11 17.31
N THR A 756 -9.82 -18.37 16.27
CA THR A 756 -9.27 -17.33 15.40
C THR A 756 -10.38 -16.64 14.61
N ASP A 757 -11.30 -17.39 13.98
CA ASP A 757 -12.49 -16.83 13.32
C ASP A 757 -13.31 -15.97 14.28
N ARG A 758 -13.48 -16.46 15.51
CA ARG A 758 -14.24 -15.79 16.56
C ARG A 758 -13.63 -14.45 16.97
N ILE A 759 -12.32 -14.35 17.21
CA ILE A 759 -11.69 -13.07 17.57
C ILE A 759 -11.72 -12.07 16.42
N LEU A 760 -11.50 -12.52 15.19
CA LEU A 760 -11.58 -11.69 13.99
C LEU A 760 -13.00 -11.16 13.75
N GLY A 761 -14.02 -11.95 14.10
CA GLY A 761 -15.43 -11.54 14.07
C GLY A 761 -15.80 -10.42 15.05
N THR A 762 -14.90 -10.01 15.95
CA THR A 762 -15.16 -8.93 16.92
C THR A 762 -14.79 -7.54 16.41
N HIS A 763 -14.25 -7.41 15.19
CA HIS A 763 -13.85 -6.14 14.63
C HIS A 763 -14.06 -6.12 13.10
N SER A 764 -14.83 -5.16 12.60
CA SER A 764 -15.30 -5.10 11.20
C SER A 764 -14.19 -5.14 10.14
N LEU A 765 -13.03 -4.54 10.41
CA LEU A 765 -11.86 -4.61 9.50
C LEU A 765 -11.22 -6.00 9.33
N PHE A 766 -11.62 -6.97 10.15
CA PHE A 766 -11.16 -8.35 10.08
C PHE A 766 -12.29 -9.31 9.67
N MET A 767 -13.32 -8.83 8.96
CA MET A 767 -14.50 -9.64 8.63
C MET A 767 -14.74 -9.73 7.12
N LEU A 768 -15.15 -10.92 6.67
CA LEU A 768 -15.54 -11.17 5.29
C LEU A 768 -16.86 -10.48 4.92
N GLY A 769 -17.83 -10.45 5.84
CA GLY A 769 -19.16 -9.93 5.56
C GLY A 769 -19.16 -8.48 5.07
N PRO A 770 -18.50 -7.53 5.75
CA PRO A 770 -18.38 -6.15 5.28
C PRO A 770 -17.79 -6.02 3.86
N TRP A 771 -16.82 -6.86 3.48
CA TRP A 771 -16.26 -6.86 2.13
C TRP A 771 -17.28 -7.31 1.07
N LEU A 772 -17.99 -8.40 1.33
CA LEU A 772 -19.01 -8.92 0.41
C LEU A 772 -20.23 -7.99 0.34
N ASP A 773 -20.65 -7.43 1.46
CA ASP A 773 -21.76 -6.49 1.54
C ASP A 773 -21.43 -5.19 0.79
N ALA A 774 -20.21 -4.66 0.95
CA ALA A 774 -19.75 -3.51 0.18
C ALA A 774 -19.81 -3.78 -1.33
N ALA A 775 -19.36 -4.95 -1.78
CA ALA A 775 -19.42 -5.35 -3.19
C ALA A 775 -20.87 -5.41 -3.71
N ARG A 776 -21.78 -6.06 -2.98
CA ARG A 776 -23.21 -6.12 -3.35
C ARG A 776 -23.86 -4.74 -3.34
N ALA A 777 -23.57 -3.92 -2.33
CA ALA A 777 -24.15 -2.59 -2.17
C ALA A 777 -23.83 -1.66 -3.35
N ARG A 778 -22.66 -1.82 -3.99
CA ARG A 778 -22.34 -1.05 -5.22
C ARG A 778 -23.28 -1.34 -6.39
N ALA A 779 -23.98 -2.48 -6.40
CA ALA A 779 -24.99 -2.76 -7.42
C ALA A 779 -26.18 -1.79 -7.32
N MET A 780 -26.42 -1.22 -6.13
CA MET A 780 -27.54 -0.33 -5.82
C MET A 780 -27.23 1.15 -6.04
N ASP A 781 -26.00 1.51 -6.43
CA ASP A 781 -25.64 2.91 -6.65
C ASP A 781 -26.56 3.52 -7.73
N PRO A 782 -27.42 4.49 -7.38
CA PRO A 782 -28.43 4.99 -8.29
C PRO A 782 -27.85 6.01 -9.27
N VAL A 783 -26.64 6.53 -9.01
CA VAL A 783 -26.04 7.62 -9.78
C VAL A 783 -25.10 7.07 -10.85
N VAL A 784 -25.48 7.29 -12.11
CA VAL A 784 -24.63 7.03 -13.28
C VAL A 784 -24.44 8.34 -14.03
N ALA A 785 -23.19 8.76 -14.22
CA ALA A 785 -22.84 10.01 -14.91
C ALA A 785 -23.66 11.23 -14.43
N GLY A 786 -23.83 11.37 -13.11
CA GLY A 786 -24.56 12.48 -12.49
C GLY A 786 -26.09 12.39 -12.56
N THR A 787 -26.65 11.30 -13.10
CA THR A 787 -28.10 11.08 -13.20
C THR A 787 -28.56 9.89 -12.39
N VAL A 788 -29.73 10.00 -11.77
CA VAL A 788 -30.39 8.88 -11.09
C VAL A 788 -30.99 7.96 -12.16
N VAL A 789 -30.56 6.70 -12.16
CA VAL A 789 -30.99 5.68 -13.14
C VAL A 789 -31.65 4.50 -12.43
N PRO A 790 -32.64 3.85 -13.07
CA PRO A 790 -33.31 2.70 -12.46
C PRO A 790 -32.34 1.51 -12.27
N PRO A 791 -32.66 0.59 -11.34
CA PRO A 791 -31.98 -0.70 -11.20
C PRO A 791 -32.00 -1.50 -12.50
N LEU A 792 -31.07 -2.44 -12.63
CA LEU A 792 -31.05 -3.36 -13.77
C LEU A 792 -32.16 -4.41 -13.64
N SER A 793 -32.65 -4.92 -14.78
CA SER A 793 -33.71 -5.96 -14.79
C SER A 793 -33.30 -7.23 -14.04
N ASN A 794 -32.04 -7.63 -14.14
CA ASN A 794 -31.44 -8.69 -13.33
C ASN A 794 -30.53 -8.11 -12.24
N GLN A 795 -31.13 -7.35 -11.31
CA GLN A 795 -30.40 -6.71 -10.22
C GLN A 795 -29.66 -7.71 -9.32
N ARG A 796 -30.31 -8.84 -9.01
CA ARG A 796 -29.72 -9.88 -8.15
C ARG A 796 -28.51 -10.54 -8.81
N GLY A 797 -28.58 -10.82 -10.11
CA GLY A 797 -27.43 -11.30 -10.87
C GLY A 797 -26.27 -10.31 -10.89
N TYR A 798 -26.55 -9.00 -10.90
CA TYR A 798 -25.51 -7.98 -10.81
C TYR A 798 -24.82 -8.00 -9.43
N GLU A 799 -25.58 -8.07 -8.34
CA GLU A 799 -25.02 -8.21 -6.99
C GLU A 799 -24.17 -9.48 -6.86
N ASP A 800 -24.66 -10.61 -7.36
CA ASP A 800 -23.98 -11.90 -7.30
C ASP A 800 -22.69 -11.88 -8.14
N TYR A 801 -22.67 -11.18 -9.28
CA TYR A 801 -21.46 -10.95 -10.09
C TYR A 801 -20.39 -10.13 -9.34
N LEU A 802 -20.78 -9.06 -8.66
CA LEU A 802 -19.86 -8.25 -7.85
C LEU A 802 -19.32 -9.05 -6.66
N GLU A 803 -20.18 -9.81 -5.98
CA GLU A 803 -19.76 -10.67 -4.87
C GLU A 803 -18.81 -11.78 -5.33
N TYR A 804 -19.05 -12.40 -6.49
CA TYR A 804 -18.15 -13.39 -7.06
C TYR A 804 -16.74 -12.80 -7.28
N ASN A 805 -16.65 -11.60 -7.85
CA ASN A 805 -15.35 -10.93 -8.02
C ASN A 805 -14.66 -10.70 -6.65
N ALA A 806 -15.42 -10.28 -5.64
CA ALA A 806 -14.93 -10.04 -4.28
C ALA A 806 -14.40 -11.32 -3.61
N ARG A 807 -15.08 -12.46 -3.79
CA ARG A 807 -14.70 -13.79 -3.29
C ARG A 807 -13.48 -14.34 -4.02
N ASN A 808 -13.53 -14.29 -5.35
CA ASN A 808 -12.52 -14.87 -6.22
C ASN A 808 -11.16 -14.21 -5.98
N GLN A 809 -11.11 -12.88 -5.93
CA GLN A 809 -9.87 -12.14 -5.73
C GLN A 809 -9.11 -12.55 -4.46
N ILE A 810 -9.80 -12.71 -3.33
CA ILE A 810 -9.18 -12.99 -2.03
C ILE A 810 -8.88 -14.48 -1.79
N THR A 811 -9.10 -15.33 -2.80
CA THR A 811 -8.88 -16.78 -2.73
C THR A 811 -8.20 -17.27 -4.00
N TRP A 812 -8.95 -17.65 -5.03
CA TRP A 812 -8.44 -18.24 -6.27
C TRP A 812 -7.72 -17.29 -7.21
N TRP A 813 -8.01 -15.99 -7.08
CA TRP A 813 -7.56 -14.89 -7.93
C TRP A 813 -8.00 -14.96 -9.40
N GLY A 814 -8.22 -16.14 -9.97
CA GLY A 814 -8.71 -16.30 -11.34
C GLY A 814 -9.76 -17.40 -11.53
N PRO A 815 -10.07 -17.79 -12.78
CA PRO A 815 -11.22 -18.63 -13.11
C PRO A 815 -11.18 -20.06 -12.57
N GLN A 816 -9.99 -20.61 -12.27
CA GLN A 816 -9.81 -22.03 -11.96
C GLN A 816 -8.84 -22.27 -10.81
N GLY A 817 -8.66 -21.30 -9.91
CA GLY A 817 -7.65 -21.39 -8.85
C GLY A 817 -6.25 -21.41 -9.45
N GLN A 818 -5.89 -20.33 -10.15
CA GLN A 818 -4.63 -20.24 -10.89
C GLN A 818 -3.47 -20.49 -9.95
N VAL A 819 -2.75 -21.60 -10.16
CA VAL A 819 -1.75 -22.13 -9.23
C VAL A 819 -0.73 -21.07 -8.80
N ALA A 820 -0.32 -20.18 -9.73
CA ALA A 820 0.64 -19.12 -9.44
C ALA A 820 0.11 -17.99 -8.52
N LEU A 821 -1.22 -17.83 -8.40
CA LEU A 821 -1.87 -16.73 -7.68
C LEU A 821 -2.91 -17.19 -6.66
N GLN A 822 -3.10 -18.51 -6.54
CA GLN A 822 -3.95 -19.10 -5.53
C GLN A 822 -3.49 -18.63 -4.15
N ASP A 823 -4.42 -18.05 -3.41
CA ASP A 823 -4.25 -17.46 -2.10
C ASP A 823 -3.24 -16.30 -2.04
N TYR A 824 -2.83 -15.71 -3.18
CA TYR A 824 -1.95 -14.54 -3.23
C TYR A 824 -2.52 -13.40 -2.37
N ALA A 825 -3.79 -13.07 -2.59
CA ALA A 825 -4.51 -12.06 -1.83
C ALA A 825 -5.36 -12.65 -0.68
N SER A 826 -4.91 -13.76 -0.09
CA SER A 826 -5.55 -14.37 1.08
C SER A 826 -5.82 -13.32 2.16
N LYS A 827 -6.93 -13.52 2.86
CA LYS A 827 -7.28 -12.70 4.03
C LYS A 827 -7.47 -13.58 5.26
N GLN A 828 -7.04 -13.10 6.41
CA GLN A 828 -7.32 -13.71 7.71
C GLN A 828 -8.54 -13.01 8.31
N TRP A 829 -9.72 -13.35 7.77
CA TRP A 829 -10.99 -12.71 8.13
C TRP A 829 -11.97 -13.68 8.78
N GLY A 830 -12.68 -13.21 9.81
CA GLY A 830 -13.84 -13.89 10.38
C GLY A 830 -14.93 -14.08 9.33
N GLY A 831 -15.55 -15.26 9.31
CA GLY A 831 -16.42 -15.72 8.24
C GLY A 831 -15.66 -16.39 7.09
N LEU A 832 -14.50 -15.87 6.65
CA LEU A 832 -13.67 -16.53 5.64
C LEU A 832 -12.97 -17.76 6.23
N ILE A 833 -12.40 -17.63 7.43
CA ILE A 833 -11.85 -18.78 8.17
C ILE A 833 -12.91 -19.86 8.34
N LYS A 834 -14.08 -19.51 8.87
CA LYS A 834 -15.15 -20.47 9.11
C LYS A 834 -15.72 -21.16 7.88
N THR A 835 -15.76 -20.48 6.73
CA THR A 835 -16.48 -21.00 5.56
C THR A 835 -15.58 -21.47 4.42
N PHE A 836 -14.29 -21.11 4.45
CA PHE A 836 -13.33 -21.49 3.42
C PHE A 836 -12.14 -22.25 4.02
N TYR A 837 -11.37 -21.64 4.93
CA TYR A 837 -10.13 -22.28 5.39
C TYR A 837 -10.37 -23.47 6.34
N ILE A 838 -11.30 -23.39 7.30
CA ILE A 838 -11.63 -24.53 8.17
C ILE A 838 -12.08 -25.72 7.33
N GLU A 839 -12.83 -25.50 6.25
CA GLU A 839 -13.29 -26.57 5.37
C GLU A 839 -12.14 -27.27 4.62
N ARG A 840 -11.06 -26.54 4.28
CA ARG A 840 -9.80 -27.09 3.76
C ARG A 840 -9.07 -27.93 4.81
N TRP A 841 -8.88 -27.35 6.00
CA TRP A 841 -8.16 -28.00 7.11
C TRP A 841 -8.86 -29.25 7.63
N GLU A 842 -10.18 -29.23 7.73
CA GLU A 842 -11.01 -30.38 8.09
C GLU A 842 -10.85 -31.52 7.07
N LEU A 843 -10.84 -31.20 5.78
CA LEU A 843 -10.64 -32.19 4.73
C LEU A 843 -9.24 -32.81 4.81
N PHE A 844 -8.20 -31.99 5.00
CA PHE A 844 -6.82 -32.46 5.15
C PHE A 844 -6.66 -33.43 6.34
N VAL A 845 -7.12 -33.04 7.54
CA VAL A 845 -7.00 -33.91 8.71
C VAL A 845 -7.87 -35.16 8.60
N THR A 846 -9.00 -35.10 7.91
CA THR A 846 -9.85 -36.27 7.64
C THR A 846 -9.13 -37.28 6.77
N HIS A 847 -8.48 -36.84 5.69
CA HIS A 847 -7.70 -37.71 4.81
C HIS A 847 -6.49 -38.32 5.55
N LEU A 848 -5.79 -37.55 6.39
CA LEU A 848 -4.72 -38.10 7.23
C LEU A 848 -5.23 -39.14 8.23
N GLN A 849 -6.40 -38.93 8.83
CA GLN A 849 -7.02 -39.89 9.73
C GLN A 849 -7.46 -41.16 9.00
N TRP A 850 -7.96 -41.05 7.77
CA TRP A 850 -8.28 -42.22 6.95
C TRP A 850 -7.03 -43.04 6.61
N ALA A 851 -5.95 -42.39 6.17
CA ALA A 851 -4.66 -43.04 5.94
C ALA A 851 -4.14 -43.73 7.23
N SER A 852 -4.21 -43.03 8.37
CA SER A 852 -3.81 -43.58 9.68
C SER A 852 -4.62 -44.82 10.09
N ASN A 853 -5.95 -44.79 9.92
CA ASN A 853 -6.83 -45.89 10.32
C ASN A 853 -6.74 -47.11 9.39
N SER A 854 -6.46 -46.90 8.10
CA SER A 854 -6.32 -47.96 7.09
C SER A 854 -4.93 -48.59 7.06
N GLY A 855 -3.92 -47.89 7.58
CA GLY A 855 -2.52 -48.27 7.43
C GLY A 855 -1.92 -47.85 6.09
N ASP A 856 -2.65 -47.06 5.30
CA ASP A 856 -2.23 -46.55 3.99
C ASP A 856 -1.41 -45.24 4.10
N VAL A 857 -0.87 -44.80 2.96
CA VAL A 857 -0.22 -43.48 2.83
C VAL A 857 -1.26 -42.39 2.52
N PHE A 858 -0.95 -41.15 2.90
CA PHE A 858 -1.77 -39.99 2.56
C PHE A 858 -1.84 -39.81 1.03
N ASP A 859 -3.05 -39.95 0.47
CA ASP A 859 -3.34 -39.71 -0.94
C ASP A 859 -3.57 -38.22 -1.18
N GLU A 860 -2.50 -37.53 -1.57
CA GLU A 860 -2.50 -36.09 -1.84
C GLU A 860 -3.35 -35.74 -3.06
N GLU A 861 -3.36 -36.56 -4.11
CA GLU A 861 -4.14 -36.29 -5.33
C GLU A 861 -5.64 -36.34 -5.05
N ALA A 862 -6.10 -37.37 -4.32
CA ALA A 862 -7.50 -37.47 -3.92
C ALA A 862 -7.92 -36.32 -3.00
N TYR A 863 -7.05 -35.91 -2.08
CA TYR A 863 -7.28 -34.75 -1.22
C TYR A 863 -7.40 -33.45 -2.03
N LEU A 864 -6.44 -33.16 -2.91
CA LEU A 864 -6.42 -31.92 -3.71
C LEU A 864 -7.64 -31.85 -4.63
N LYS A 865 -8.06 -32.98 -5.21
CA LYS A 865 -9.30 -33.06 -6.00
C LYS A 865 -10.53 -32.71 -5.17
N ALA A 866 -10.66 -33.30 -3.98
CA ALA A 866 -11.77 -33.00 -3.07
C ALA A 866 -11.74 -31.55 -2.57
N SER A 867 -10.55 -30.97 -2.34
CA SER A 867 -10.38 -29.57 -1.97
C SER A 867 -10.87 -28.67 -3.10
N LEU A 868 -10.45 -28.92 -4.34
CA LEU A 868 -10.88 -28.16 -5.50
C LEU A 868 -12.40 -28.18 -5.68
N GLU A 869 -13.05 -29.34 -5.53
CA GLU A 869 -14.51 -29.46 -5.60
C GLU A 869 -15.20 -28.58 -4.54
N ARG A 870 -14.69 -28.60 -3.30
CA ARG A 870 -15.25 -27.83 -2.18
C ARG A 870 -15.06 -26.33 -2.35
N GLU A 871 -13.87 -25.91 -2.78
CA GLU A 871 -13.56 -24.52 -3.07
C GLU A 871 -14.37 -24.00 -4.24
N THR A 872 -14.55 -24.81 -5.29
CA THR A 872 -15.42 -24.48 -6.44
C THR A 872 -16.86 -24.21 -5.97
N ALA A 873 -17.36 -25.02 -5.04
CA ALA A 873 -18.68 -24.83 -4.47
C ALA A 873 -18.75 -23.52 -3.68
N TRP A 874 -17.72 -23.17 -2.90
CA TRP A 874 -17.65 -21.93 -2.14
C TRP A 874 -17.65 -20.68 -3.04
N GLN A 875 -16.91 -20.70 -4.16
CA GLN A 875 -16.88 -19.59 -5.12
C GLN A 875 -18.28 -19.24 -5.65
N LYS A 876 -19.17 -20.24 -5.77
CA LYS A 876 -20.52 -20.10 -6.32
C LYS A 876 -21.57 -19.73 -5.27
N GLN A 877 -21.17 -19.57 -4.01
CA GLN A 877 -22.08 -19.17 -2.93
C GLN A 877 -22.30 -17.66 -2.93
N THR A 878 -23.39 -17.24 -2.29
CA THR A 878 -23.72 -15.83 -2.08
C THR A 878 -23.96 -15.55 -0.60
N LEU A 879 -23.77 -14.30 -0.18
CA LEU A 879 -23.98 -13.87 1.20
C LEU A 879 -25.41 -14.19 1.68
N LEU A 880 -26.40 -13.97 0.80
CA LEU A 880 -27.81 -14.27 1.03
C LEU A 880 -28.09 -15.78 1.11
N GLY A 881 -27.32 -16.61 0.41
CA GLY A 881 -27.50 -18.07 0.34
C GLY A 881 -26.90 -18.84 1.51
N GLN A 882 -26.08 -18.20 2.37
CA GLN A 882 -25.33 -18.88 3.43
C GLN A 882 -26.06 -18.99 4.78
N GLY A 883 -27.35 -18.63 4.87
CA GLY A 883 -28.15 -18.83 6.09
C GLY A 883 -27.57 -18.17 7.36
N GLY A 884 -26.85 -17.05 7.22
CA GLY A 884 -26.24 -16.32 8.33
C GLY A 884 -24.89 -16.85 8.85
N ARG A 885 -24.24 -17.78 8.13
CA ARG A 885 -22.87 -18.25 8.45
C ARG A 885 -21.83 -17.12 8.36
N ILE A 886 -21.98 -16.19 7.42
CA ILE A 886 -21.20 -14.94 7.32
C ILE A 886 -22.08 -13.78 7.81
N THR A 887 -21.52 -12.89 8.64
CA THR A 887 -22.20 -11.67 9.09
C THR A 887 -21.47 -10.41 8.71
N VAL A 888 -22.26 -9.36 8.51
CA VAL A 888 -21.79 -7.99 8.25
C VAL A 888 -21.49 -7.21 9.53
N GLU A 889 -22.14 -7.57 10.64
CA GLU A 889 -21.96 -6.93 11.95
C GLU A 889 -20.95 -7.66 12.84
N GLU A 890 -20.23 -6.88 13.66
CA GLU A 890 -19.32 -7.39 14.69
C GLU A 890 -20.07 -8.30 15.69
N ARG A 891 -19.41 -9.36 16.14
CA ARG A 891 -19.96 -10.35 17.07
C ARG A 891 -19.10 -10.50 18.31
N GLY A 892 -19.69 -10.18 19.47
CA GLY A 892 -19.05 -10.34 20.77
C GLY A 892 -18.14 -9.18 21.16
N ASP A 893 -17.70 -9.18 22.42
CA ASP A 893 -16.78 -8.17 22.96
C ASP A 893 -15.32 -8.62 22.74
N THR A 894 -14.54 -7.81 22.02
CA THR A 894 -13.15 -8.13 21.65
C THR A 894 -12.29 -8.51 22.87
N VAL A 895 -12.38 -7.74 23.96
CA VAL A 895 -11.55 -7.95 25.15
C VAL A 895 -11.91 -9.27 25.84
N ARG A 896 -13.20 -9.51 26.06
CA ARG A 896 -13.69 -10.75 26.67
C ARG A 896 -13.31 -11.97 25.82
N VAL A 897 -13.49 -11.90 24.50
CA VAL A 897 -13.12 -12.99 23.58
C VAL A 897 -11.61 -13.25 23.65
N ALA A 898 -10.78 -12.21 23.61
CA ALA A 898 -9.33 -12.33 23.72
C ALA A 898 -8.89 -12.95 25.06
N GLN A 899 -9.53 -12.59 26.18
CA GLN A 899 -9.28 -13.18 27.50
C GLN A 899 -9.67 -14.67 27.57
N GLU A 900 -10.79 -15.05 26.96
CA GLU A 900 -11.21 -16.47 26.84
C GLU A 900 -10.20 -17.29 26.02
N ILE A 901 -9.74 -16.73 24.89
CA ILE A 901 -8.72 -17.34 24.03
C ILE A 901 -7.38 -17.45 24.75
N TRP A 902 -6.94 -16.41 25.45
CA TRP A 902 -5.72 -16.44 26.26
C TRP A 902 -5.75 -17.55 27.32
N ARG A 903 -6.87 -17.73 28.02
CA ARG A 903 -7.01 -18.82 29.01
C ARG A 903 -6.84 -20.21 28.39
N ARG A 904 -7.27 -20.38 27.13
CA ARG A 904 -7.19 -21.65 26.41
C ARG A 904 -5.81 -21.89 25.79
N TRP A 905 -5.27 -20.89 25.10
CA TRP A 905 -4.09 -21.03 24.25
C TRP A 905 -2.82 -20.39 24.83
N GLY A 906 -2.93 -19.42 25.73
CA GLY A 906 -1.80 -18.73 26.33
C GLY A 906 -0.76 -19.67 26.98
N PRO A 907 -1.17 -20.64 27.83
CA PRO A 907 -0.24 -21.63 28.38
C PRO A 907 0.46 -22.47 27.30
N MET A 908 -0.27 -22.91 26.27
CA MET A 908 0.29 -23.70 25.17
C MET A 908 1.25 -22.87 24.31
N ALA A 909 0.90 -21.63 23.97
CA ALA A 909 1.76 -20.73 23.21
C ALA A 909 3.09 -20.48 23.95
N LYS A 910 3.06 -20.37 25.29
CA LYS A 910 4.29 -20.28 26.11
C LYS A 910 5.14 -21.55 26.03
N LYS A 911 4.52 -22.73 26.18
CA LYS A 911 5.22 -24.02 26.03
C LYS A 911 5.89 -24.12 24.64
N ILE A 912 5.14 -23.84 23.57
CA ILE A 912 5.63 -23.87 22.19
C ILE A 912 6.82 -22.90 22.01
N ALA A 913 6.69 -21.67 22.52
CA ALA A 913 7.74 -20.66 22.41
C ALA A 913 9.03 -21.04 23.18
N ASN A 914 8.93 -21.89 24.20
CA ASN A 914 10.06 -22.44 24.94
C ASN A 914 10.60 -23.77 24.35
N GLY A 915 9.99 -24.31 23.30
CA GLY A 915 10.36 -25.60 22.72
C GLY A 915 9.91 -26.81 23.54
N GLU A 916 8.89 -26.66 24.39
CA GLU A 916 8.31 -27.74 25.21
C GLU A 916 7.25 -28.53 24.43
N ASP A 917 6.90 -29.75 24.88
CA ASP A 917 5.81 -30.56 24.28
C ASP A 917 4.46 -29.83 24.39
N ILE A 918 3.67 -29.88 23.31
CA ILE A 918 2.44 -29.08 23.15
C ILE A 918 1.23 -29.63 23.92
N LEU A 919 1.31 -30.85 24.48
CA LEU A 919 0.23 -31.47 25.25
C LEU A 919 0.37 -31.24 26.77
#